data_AF-A0A7S0IQ18-F1
#
_entry.id   AF-A0A7S0IQ18-F1
#
_cell.length_a   1.000
_cell.length_b   1.000
_cell.length_c   1.000
_cell.angle_alpha   90.00
_cell.angle_beta   90.00
_cell.angle_gamma   90.00
#
_symmetry.space_group_name_H-M   'P 1'
#
loop_
_entity.id
_entity.type
_entity.pdbx_description
1 polymer ?
#
loop_
_entity_poly.entity_id
_entity_poly.type
_entity_poly.pdbx_seq_one_letter_code
_entity_poly.pdbx_strand_id
1 'polypeptide(L)'
;PPPAPPPSPAPASPPPAPPALPSDGRVLAAGVHELPASSAGVLHTLSRRVERSARWAAPMARSYSGFEWELAASSTAAAMYDALEEDMQLSCSGGACTVAIPSNVTSTYWLATFTGGGGGAEADAARFLIQTTYGPTRASVASLAAAPDARAWVESQMALPHTLHRAYYRKRTSPRPIASGSTLGGVRSPCNPGSRWHRWAFTAEDAGAIARVRRLNASADHSIYVDGVVRAVVNESQLPAGTALAPLEEVAFTICSVVAEVGGAMTLRADGADMCTVTAVNPPIRLAIVDHGLTHDFGAADATLAPVADVPDAVVLEERHVPCTLTAAARTDAFLRYDGLVYRHDARVRLLENSLGVHGDVSSPWATEELHDDGLGASCPVVSKTFLNAPYCVRTTLCNPITYEPTLLTLDEPTLGQFYDVGGRLAYYVTNLKLAPPFATSACASSASRWAKVGEAAACAESPIDATTKANLVAALEGAADANPYVTDIGAVACATSAAIPVGARAAAGGQCFAHVHPHLYNAYDFTYWSAIHPGGMAKITQWAESGLVALNFPETHDMFRWFDNVANLPYLGRFGDEVEYLSLPSSAQSRAMADAIGALALVSAEPFEACGSPGEVENEPARGHKYASWMALAEAGAAELYAPYERANGKRMVHTNVALYAEDQLRQRVA
;
A
#
# COMPACT_ATOMS: atom_id res chain seq x y z
N PRO A 1 -10.01 31.35 -15.75
CA PRO A 1 -9.22 32.06 -14.71
C PRO A 1 -8.66 31.06 -13.69
N PRO A 2 -7.34 30.99 -13.45
CA PRO A 2 -6.82 30.15 -12.39
C PRO A 2 -7.29 30.71 -11.02
N PRO A 3 -7.54 29.85 -10.03
CA PRO A 3 -7.81 30.31 -8.67
C PRO A 3 -6.56 31.03 -8.13
N ALA A 4 -6.78 32.11 -7.37
CA ALA A 4 -5.71 32.84 -6.72
C ALA A 4 -4.87 31.89 -5.86
N PRO A 5 -3.53 32.04 -5.83
CA PRO A 5 -2.69 31.25 -4.95
C PRO A 5 -3.14 31.46 -3.49
N PRO A 6 -3.15 30.40 -2.67
CA PRO A 6 -3.45 30.54 -1.25
C PRO A 6 -2.44 31.54 -0.65
N PRO A 7 -2.89 32.40 0.30
CA PRO A 7 -1.99 33.33 0.96
C PRO A 7 -0.85 32.54 1.60
N SER A 8 0.38 33.04 1.47
CA SER A 8 1.55 32.48 2.14
C SER A 8 1.23 32.23 3.61
N PRO A 9 1.62 31.08 4.19
CA PRO A 9 1.42 30.84 5.61
C PRO A 9 2.03 32.00 6.36
N ALA A 10 1.24 32.64 7.22
CA ALA A 10 1.74 33.67 8.11
C ALA A 10 2.98 33.10 8.83
N PRO A 11 4.07 33.86 8.96
CA PRO A 11 5.24 33.41 9.71
C PRO A 11 4.75 32.88 11.05
N ALA A 12 5.18 31.66 11.38
CA ALA A 12 4.81 31.01 12.63
C ALA A 12 4.99 32.02 13.75
N SER A 13 3.89 32.35 14.44
CA SER A 13 3.95 33.27 15.56
C SER A 13 5.03 32.75 16.50
N PRO A 14 5.96 33.60 16.98
CA PRO A 14 6.93 33.15 17.96
C PRO A 14 6.16 32.47 19.10
N PRO A 15 6.68 31.36 19.67
CA PRO A 15 6.00 30.67 20.75
C PRO A 15 5.60 31.71 21.80
N PRO A 16 4.34 31.68 22.28
CA PRO A 16 3.86 32.68 23.20
C PRO A 16 4.84 32.80 24.36
N ALA A 17 5.26 34.05 24.64
CA ALA A 17 6.08 34.34 25.80
C ALA A 17 5.42 33.68 27.02
N PRO A 18 6.20 33.06 27.93
CA PRO A 18 5.63 32.45 29.12
C PRO A 18 4.71 33.47 29.79
N PRO A 19 3.43 33.12 30.05
CA PRO A 19 2.49 34.07 30.60
C PRO A 19 3.06 34.67 31.88
N ALA A 20 2.81 35.97 32.09
CA ALA A 20 3.05 36.56 33.39
C ALA A 20 2.33 35.68 34.42
N LEU A 21 3.04 35.33 35.49
CA LEU A 21 2.42 34.55 36.54
C LEU A 21 1.19 35.34 37.05
N PRO A 22 0.06 34.67 37.35
CA PRO A 22 -1.20 35.34 37.66
C PRO A 22 -1.03 36.46 38.68
N SER A 23 -1.66 37.63 38.57
CA SER A 23 -1.39 38.71 39.55
C SER A 23 -1.89 38.43 40.97
N ASP A 24 -2.73 37.41 41.13
CA ASP A 24 -3.47 37.03 42.34
C ASP A 24 -2.92 35.80 43.06
N GLY A 25 -1.84 35.20 42.56
CA GLY A 25 -1.25 34.02 43.17
C GLY A 25 -0.20 34.31 44.23
N ARG A 26 0.02 33.33 45.12
CA ARG A 26 0.90 33.42 46.28
C ARG A 26 2.15 32.57 46.06
N VAL A 27 3.32 33.18 46.25
CA VAL A 27 4.60 32.45 46.32
C VAL A 27 4.70 31.71 47.65
N LEU A 28 5.08 30.44 47.60
CA LEU A 28 5.34 29.62 48.79
C LEU A 28 6.84 29.61 49.10
N ALA A 29 7.18 29.95 50.34
CA ALA A 29 8.55 29.84 50.85
C ALA A 29 8.91 28.37 51.14
N ALA A 30 10.19 28.12 51.40
CA ALA A 30 10.64 26.84 51.97
C ALA A 30 9.85 26.43 53.22
N GLY A 31 9.54 25.15 53.36
CA GLY A 31 8.83 24.58 54.51
C GLY A 31 7.53 23.87 54.14
N VAL A 32 6.79 23.43 55.16
CA VAL A 32 5.51 22.72 54.99
C VAL A 32 4.36 23.72 54.92
N HIS A 33 3.51 23.59 53.90
CA HIS A 33 2.32 24.43 53.70
C HIS A 33 1.07 23.58 53.62
N GLU A 34 0.01 24.06 54.27
CA GLU A 34 -1.33 23.53 54.08
C GLU A 34 -1.97 24.10 52.82
N LEU A 35 -2.59 23.21 52.05
CA LEU A 35 -3.29 23.48 50.81
C LEU A 35 -4.76 23.06 51.01
N PRO A 36 -5.71 24.02 51.10
CA PRO A 36 -7.12 23.70 51.20
C PRO A 36 -7.62 23.14 49.87
N ALA A 37 -8.56 22.19 49.91
CA ALA A 37 -9.28 21.77 48.72
C ALA A 37 -10.06 22.96 48.11
N SER A 38 -10.11 23.00 46.79
CA SER A 38 -10.90 23.97 46.03
C SER A 38 -12.39 23.82 46.31
N SER A 39 -13.17 24.88 46.09
CA SER A 39 -14.62 24.79 46.04
C SER A 39 -15.12 24.43 44.63
N ALA A 40 -16.42 24.15 44.48
CA ALA A 40 -17.05 23.90 43.20
C ALA A 40 -16.76 25.05 42.20
N GLY A 41 -16.31 24.72 40.99
CA GLY A 41 -16.01 25.71 39.95
C GLY A 41 -14.71 26.51 40.16
N VAL A 42 -13.91 26.15 41.15
CA VAL A 42 -12.60 26.74 41.42
C VAL A 42 -11.50 25.71 41.11
N LEU A 43 -10.41 26.16 40.50
CA LEU A 43 -9.19 25.41 40.30
C LEU A 43 -8.06 26.06 41.08
N HIS A 44 -7.47 25.34 42.02
CA HIS A 44 -6.18 25.68 42.59
C HIS A 44 -5.07 24.93 41.85
N THR A 45 -3.97 25.62 41.54
CA THR A 45 -2.77 24.99 40.95
C THR A 45 -1.53 25.38 41.73
N LEU A 46 -0.66 24.40 41.96
CA LEU A 46 0.71 24.61 42.42
C LEU A 46 1.64 24.39 41.24
N SER A 47 2.45 25.40 40.92
CA SER A 47 3.40 25.37 39.80
C SER A 47 4.80 25.74 40.25
N ARG A 48 5.82 25.17 39.60
CA ARG A 48 7.24 25.45 39.85
C ARG A 48 7.83 26.22 38.68
N ARG A 49 8.56 27.30 38.96
CA ARG A 49 9.32 28.04 37.95
C ARG A 49 10.79 28.13 38.35
N VAL A 50 11.67 27.63 37.50
CA VAL A 50 13.12 27.76 37.69
C VAL A 50 13.54 29.21 37.40
N GLU A 51 14.17 29.87 38.36
CA GLU A 51 14.64 31.24 38.24
C GLU A 51 15.72 31.32 37.15
N ARG A 52 15.55 32.24 36.19
CA ARG A 52 16.34 32.42 34.94
C ARG A 52 15.98 31.51 33.75
N SER A 53 15.00 30.63 33.88
CA SER A 53 14.49 29.87 32.74
C SER A 53 13.46 30.66 31.93
N ALA A 54 13.57 30.63 30.58
CA ALA A 54 12.52 31.11 29.67
C ALA A 54 11.36 30.10 29.54
N ARG A 55 11.39 28.98 30.27
CA ARG A 55 10.37 27.93 30.23
C ARG A 55 9.11 28.35 30.99
N TRP A 56 8.00 27.76 30.57
CA TRP A 56 6.71 27.87 31.25
C TRP A 56 6.82 27.22 32.64
N ALA A 57 6.06 27.73 33.62
CA ALA A 57 6.01 27.12 34.94
C ALA A 57 5.47 25.69 34.82
N ALA A 58 6.17 24.73 35.41
CA ALA A 58 5.78 23.33 35.38
C ALA A 58 4.62 23.11 36.38
N PRO A 59 3.50 22.49 35.99
CA PRO A 59 2.44 22.17 36.92
C PRO A 59 2.90 21.03 37.84
N MET A 60 2.76 21.24 39.15
CA MET A 60 3.21 20.29 40.17
C MET A 60 2.03 19.58 40.84
N ALA A 61 0.97 20.31 41.15
CA ALA A 61 -0.25 19.75 41.71
C ALA A 61 -1.47 20.62 41.41
N ARG A 62 -2.66 20.07 41.58
CA ARG A 62 -3.92 20.80 41.42
C ARG A 62 -5.02 20.26 42.34
N SER A 63 -5.97 21.11 42.68
CA SER A 63 -7.26 20.74 43.27
C SER A 63 -8.36 21.47 42.50
N TYR A 64 -9.44 20.78 42.18
CA TYR A 64 -10.56 21.37 41.44
C TYR A 64 -11.91 20.84 41.91
N SER A 65 -12.93 21.69 41.82
CA SER A 65 -14.34 21.32 42.02
C SER A 65 -14.66 20.56 43.32
N GLY A 66 -13.99 20.85 44.44
CA GLY A 66 -14.24 20.17 45.71
C GLY A 66 -13.36 18.94 45.96
N PHE A 67 -12.57 18.48 44.98
CA PHE A 67 -11.68 17.33 45.15
C PHE A 67 -10.38 17.70 45.87
N GLU A 68 -9.80 16.71 46.57
CA GLU A 68 -8.48 16.84 47.21
C GLU A 68 -7.39 17.15 46.18
N TRP A 69 -6.21 17.56 46.66
CA TRP A 69 -5.08 17.85 45.79
C TRP A 69 -4.52 16.58 45.17
N GLU A 70 -4.30 16.59 43.87
CA GLU A 70 -3.58 15.55 43.13
C GLU A 70 -2.30 16.08 42.51
N LEU A 71 -1.27 15.22 42.42
CA LEU A 71 -0.05 15.52 41.69
C LEU A 71 -0.34 15.60 40.19
N ALA A 72 0.24 16.59 39.51
CA ALA A 72 0.13 16.69 38.06
C ALA A 72 1.01 15.62 37.39
N ALA A 73 0.55 15.01 36.30
CA ALA A 73 1.27 13.92 35.61
C ALA A 73 2.72 14.27 35.17
N SER A 74 3.09 15.56 35.07
CA SER A 74 4.47 15.98 34.80
C SER A 74 5.39 15.99 36.02
N SER A 75 4.88 15.88 37.25
CA SER A 75 5.72 15.84 38.46
C SER A 75 6.56 14.56 38.53
N THR A 76 6.13 13.48 37.86
CA THR A 76 6.92 12.24 37.71
C THR A 76 7.77 12.22 36.44
N ALA A 77 7.35 12.90 35.37
CA ALA A 77 8.08 12.95 34.09
C ALA A 77 9.20 14.01 34.04
N ALA A 78 9.11 15.09 34.83
CA ALA A 78 10.16 16.10 34.92
C ALA A 78 11.45 15.59 35.59
N ALA A 79 11.38 14.46 36.30
CA ALA A 79 12.55 13.78 36.88
C ALA A 79 13.55 13.25 35.83
N MET A 80 13.17 13.14 34.54
CA MET A 80 14.08 12.64 33.50
C MET A 80 15.11 13.65 32.98
N TYR A 81 15.00 14.97 33.28
CA TYR A 81 15.91 15.98 32.71
C TYR A 81 16.55 16.96 33.70
N ASP A 82 16.16 17.00 34.97
CA ASP A 82 16.85 17.80 36.00
C ASP A 82 17.11 16.91 37.22
N ALA A 83 18.31 16.33 37.29
CA ALA A 83 18.69 15.30 38.25
C ALA A 83 18.98 15.81 39.68
N LEU A 84 18.39 16.94 40.09
CA LEU A 84 18.61 17.53 41.41
C LEU A 84 17.33 18.27 41.86
N GLU A 85 16.36 17.56 42.45
CA GLU A 85 15.45 18.05 43.50
C GLU A 85 14.43 16.95 43.87
N GLU A 86 14.14 16.81 45.16
CA GLU A 86 13.29 15.75 45.76
C GLU A 86 11.89 15.68 45.12
N ASP A 87 11.34 14.47 44.97
CA ASP A 87 9.95 14.25 44.55
C ASP A 87 9.01 15.03 45.48
N MET A 88 8.22 15.96 44.92
CA MET A 88 7.26 16.73 45.70
C MET A 88 6.21 15.80 46.30
N GLN A 89 6.18 15.71 47.64
CA GLN A 89 5.22 14.88 48.35
C GLN A 89 3.98 15.68 48.77
N LEU A 90 2.81 15.16 48.42
CA LEU A 90 1.52 15.58 48.95
C LEU A 90 1.04 14.56 49.98
N SER A 91 0.63 15.04 51.15
CA SER A 91 -0.03 14.22 52.17
C SER A 91 -1.39 14.82 52.47
N CYS A 92 -2.46 14.09 52.15
CA CYS A 92 -3.84 14.56 52.31
C CYS A 92 -4.53 13.84 53.47
N SER A 93 -5.21 14.60 54.33
CA SER A 93 -6.07 14.05 55.38
C SER A 93 -7.27 14.97 55.63
N GLY A 94 -8.48 14.47 55.38
CA GLY A 94 -9.72 15.15 55.76
C GLY A 94 -10.00 16.45 54.97
N GLY A 95 -9.71 16.48 53.67
CA GLY A 95 -10.01 17.64 52.80
C GLY A 95 -8.97 18.77 52.82
N ALA A 96 -7.87 18.59 53.55
CA ALA A 96 -6.69 19.44 53.52
C ALA A 96 -5.45 18.61 53.21
N CYS A 97 -4.56 19.15 52.38
CA CYS A 97 -3.30 18.49 52.00
C CYS A 97 -2.12 19.33 52.43
N THR A 98 -1.04 18.70 52.88
CA THR A 98 0.23 19.39 53.13
C THR A 98 1.21 19.12 52.01
N VAL A 99 1.95 20.15 51.61
CA VAL A 99 3.09 20.05 50.68
C VAL A 99 4.36 20.55 51.36
N ALA A 100 5.47 19.84 51.17
CA ALA A 100 6.78 20.28 51.62
C ALA A 100 7.51 20.99 50.46
N ILE A 101 7.80 22.29 50.63
CA ILE A 101 8.57 23.08 49.69
C ILE A 101 10.05 23.03 50.12
N PRO A 102 10.99 22.58 49.27
CA PRO A 102 12.39 22.42 49.65
C PRO A 102 13.08 23.76 49.98
N SER A 103 14.09 23.72 50.85
CA SER A 103 14.72 24.93 51.43
C SER A 103 15.85 25.58 50.65
N ASN A 104 16.43 24.89 49.65
CA ASN A 104 17.68 25.31 48.99
C ASN A 104 17.59 25.37 47.45
N VAL A 105 16.44 25.76 46.90
CA VAL A 105 16.15 25.59 45.46
C VAL A 105 16.14 26.91 44.69
N THR A 106 16.67 26.90 43.47
CA THR A 106 16.67 28.03 42.51
C THR A 106 15.32 28.22 41.83
N SER A 107 14.25 27.73 42.43
CA SER A 107 12.91 27.68 41.86
C SER A 107 11.91 28.40 42.75
N THR A 108 11.02 29.18 42.14
CA THR A 108 9.86 29.76 42.80
C THR A 108 8.68 28.80 42.71
N TYR A 109 8.07 28.46 43.85
CA TYR A 109 6.82 27.71 43.91
C TYR A 109 5.65 28.66 44.06
N TRP A 110 4.63 28.45 43.24
CA TRP A 110 3.54 29.38 43.07
C TRP A 110 2.20 28.67 43.24
N LEU A 111 1.39 29.14 44.18
CA LEU A 111 0.00 28.74 44.35
C LEU A 111 -0.93 29.76 43.67
N ALA A 112 -1.71 29.33 42.68
CA ALA A 112 -2.69 30.15 41.98
C ALA A 112 -4.11 29.62 42.18
N THR A 113 -5.08 30.53 42.13
CA THR A 113 -6.51 30.20 42.16
C THR A 113 -7.15 30.74 40.91
N PHE A 114 -7.88 29.88 40.20
CA PHE A 114 -8.66 30.25 39.04
C PHE A 114 -10.12 29.98 39.36
N THR A 115 -10.92 31.03 39.45
CA THR A 115 -12.38 30.92 39.53
C THR A 115 -12.93 30.82 38.11
N GLY A 116 -13.62 29.73 37.80
CA GLY A 116 -14.32 29.60 36.51
C GLY A 116 -15.33 30.74 36.37
N GLY A 117 -15.15 31.59 35.36
CA GLY A 117 -16.16 32.61 35.03
C GLY A 117 -17.42 31.90 34.53
N GLY A 118 -18.48 31.91 35.34
CA GLY A 118 -19.78 31.33 35.00
C GLY A 118 -20.36 32.01 33.75
N GLY A 119 -20.22 31.36 32.61
CA GLY A 119 -20.68 31.88 31.32
C GLY A 119 -22.10 31.43 30.95
N GLY A 120 -22.81 30.79 31.88
CA GLY A 120 -24.09 30.12 31.63
C GLY A 120 -23.91 28.75 30.97
N ALA A 121 -25.02 27.99 30.90
CA ALA A 121 -25.00 26.60 30.43
C ALA A 121 -24.41 26.43 29.02
N GLU A 122 -24.63 27.39 28.10
CA GLU A 122 -24.03 27.35 26.76
C GLU A 122 -22.52 27.54 26.75
N ALA A 123 -21.98 28.46 27.57
CA ALA A 123 -20.54 28.66 27.63
C ALA A 123 -19.84 27.46 28.29
N ASP A 124 -20.46 26.87 29.31
CA ASP A 124 -19.92 25.70 29.99
C ASP A 124 -19.98 24.46 29.08
N ALA A 125 -21.08 24.27 28.35
CA ALA A 125 -21.20 23.24 27.31
C ALA A 125 -20.18 23.44 26.19
N ALA A 126 -19.99 24.67 25.71
CA ALA A 126 -18.98 24.97 24.68
C ALA A 126 -17.56 24.69 25.16
N ARG A 127 -17.20 25.10 26.39
CA ARG A 127 -15.88 24.83 26.98
C ARG A 127 -15.62 23.33 27.10
N PHE A 128 -16.60 22.59 27.61
CA PHE A 128 -16.52 21.15 27.72
C PHE A 128 -16.31 20.51 26.35
N LEU A 129 -17.16 20.84 25.37
CA LEU A 129 -17.09 20.24 24.03
C LEU A 129 -15.82 20.63 23.26
N ILE A 130 -15.25 21.83 23.44
CA ILE A 130 -13.96 22.20 22.85
C ILE A 130 -12.82 21.30 23.37
N GLN A 131 -12.92 20.84 24.62
CA GLN A 131 -11.91 19.94 25.20
C GLN A 131 -12.12 18.50 24.74
N THR A 132 -13.38 18.10 24.54
CA THR A 132 -13.76 16.70 24.29
C THR A 132 -14.08 16.37 22.83
N THR A 133 -14.05 17.34 21.91
CA THR A 133 -14.23 17.12 20.46
C THR A 133 -13.21 17.90 19.64
N TYR A 134 -13.22 17.75 18.31
CA TYR A 134 -12.41 18.57 17.40
C TYR A 134 -13.02 19.95 17.09
N GLY A 135 -14.15 20.28 17.72
CA GLY A 135 -14.85 21.54 17.54
C GLY A 135 -16.35 21.33 17.74
N PRO A 136 -16.98 21.98 18.73
CA PRO A 136 -18.42 21.86 18.88
C PRO A 136 -19.18 22.50 17.73
N THR A 137 -20.30 21.89 17.35
CA THR A 137 -21.29 22.56 16.51
C THR A 137 -22.23 23.38 17.39
N ARG A 138 -22.90 24.39 16.83
CA ARG A 138 -23.94 25.13 17.58
C ARG A 138 -25.02 24.20 18.12
N ALA A 139 -25.36 23.15 17.37
CA ALA A 139 -26.33 22.15 17.79
C ALA A 139 -25.84 21.32 18.99
N SER A 140 -24.57 20.89 19.01
CA SER A 140 -24.04 20.13 20.15
C SER A 140 -23.92 20.97 21.42
N VAL A 141 -23.56 22.26 21.30
CA VAL A 141 -23.58 23.19 22.44
C VAL A 141 -25.00 23.36 22.99
N ALA A 142 -25.97 23.67 22.13
CA ALA A 142 -27.35 23.85 22.55
C ALA A 142 -27.93 22.58 23.20
N SER A 143 -27.63 21.41 22.64
CA SER A 143 -28.09 20.13 23.18
C SER A 143 -27.53 19.86 24.58
N LEU A 144 -26.24 20.07 24.81
CA LEU A 144 -25.64 19.84 26.13
C LEU A 144 -26.03 20.95 27.13
N ALA A 145 -26.19 22.19 26.68
CA ALA A 145 -26.62 23.29 27.53
C ALA A 145 -28.06 23.10 28.04
N ALA A 146 -28.94 22.50 27.23
CA ALA A 146 -30.33 22.20 27.61
C ALA A 146 -30.44 21.10 28.67
N ALA A 147 -29.49 20.16 28.71
CA ALA A 147 -29.43 19.06 29.66
C ALA A 147 -27.97 18.83 30.08
N PRO A 148 -27.43 19.67 30.99
CA PRO A 148 -26.00 19.66 31.32
C PRO A 148 -25.64 18.44 32.17
N ASP A 149 -25.25 17.36 31.49
CA ASP A 149 -24.71 16.15 32.11
C ASP A 149 -23.49 15.66 31.31
N ALA A 150 -22.32 16.15 31.71
CA ALA A 150 -21.05 15.77 31.09
C ALA A 150 -20.76 14.27 31.24
N ARG A 151 -21.19 13.65 32.34
CA ARG A 151 -20.97 12.22 32.57
C ARG A 151 -21.81 11.40 31.61
N ALA A 152 -23.11 11.66 31.53
CA ALA A 152 -23.99 10.98 30.59
C ALA A 152 -23.53 11.22 29.13
N TRP A 153 -23.04 12.42 28.81
CA TRP A 153 -22.46 12.70 27.51
C TRP A 153 -21.22 11.83 27.23
N VAL A 154 -20.27 11.73 28.17
CA VAL A 154 -19.08 10.88 28.02
C VAL A 154 -19.48 9.42 27.86
N GLU A 155 -20.39 8.92 28.71
CA GLU A 155 -20.90 7.55 28.61
C GLU A 155 -21.56 7.29 27.25
N SER A 156 -22.33 8.24 26.72
CA SER A 156 -22.93 8.13 25.39
C SER A 156 -21.90 8.09 24.26
N GLN A 157 -20.84 8.90 24.35
CA GLN A 157 -19.75 8.90 23.37
C GLN A 157 -18.94 7.60 23.41
N MET A 158 -18.73 7.05 24.61
CA MET A 158 -18.06 5.77 24.79
C MET A 158 -18.94 4.60 24.34
N ALA A 159 -20.26 4.74 24.30
CA ALA A 159 -21.16 3.72 23.78
C ALA A 159 -21.24 3.66 22.25
N LEU A 160 -20.78 4.70 21.53
CA LEU A 160 -20.80 4.73 20.07
C LEU A 160 -19.84 3.67 19.47
N PRO A 161 -20.19 3.07 18.32
CA PRO A 161 -19.26 2.28 17.52
C PRO A 161 -18.00 3.08 17.19
N HIS A 162 -16.83 2.44 17.23
CA HIS A 162 -15.56 3.13 17.06
C HIS A 162 -15.32 3.41 15.57
N THR A 163 -14.99 4.66 15.23
CA THR A 163 -14.53 4.98 13.88
C THR A 163 -13.03 4.74 13.79
N LEU A 164 -12.61 3.65 13.14
CA LEU A 164 -11.20 3.29 13.01
C LEU A 164 -10.58 3.88 11.73
N HIS A 165 -9.45 4.59 11.84
CA HIS A 165 -8.72 5.16 10.68
C HIS A 165 -8.37 4.10 9.64
N ARG A 166 -7.93 2.91 10.08
CA ARG A 166 -7.62 1.79 9.20
C ARG A 166 -8.83 1.34 8.40
N ALA A 167 -9.99 1.19 9.04
CA ALA A 167 -11.22 0.81 8.37
C ALA A 167 -11.68 1.89 7.39
N TYR A 168 -11.61 3.16 7.82
CA TYR A 168 -11.96 4.30 6.99
C TYR A 168 -11.13 4.37 5.70
N TYR A 169 -9.82 4.15 5.81
CA TYR A 169 -8.87 4.09 4.71
C TYR A 169 -9.16 2.89 3.79
N ARG A 170 -9.20 1.67 4.33
CA ARG A 170 -9.38 0.43 3.55
C ARG A 170 -10.66 0.45 2.73
N LYS A 171 -11.77 0.89 3.32
CA LYS A 171 -13.07 1.05 2.62
C LYS A 171 -13.03 1.98 1.40
N ARG A 172 -11.99 2.81 1.25
CA ARG A 172 -11.82 3.82 0.18
C ARG A 172 -10.53 3.63 -0.61
N THR A 173 -9.89 2.47 -0.49
CA THR A 173 -8.69 2.08 -1.24
C THR A 173 -9.06 0.93 -2.15
N SER A 174 -9.11 1.21 -3.45
CA SER A 174 -9.51 0.24 -4.47
C SER A 174 -8.79 0.58 -5.79
N PRO A 175 -7.45 0.56 -5.83
CA PRO A 175 -6.71 0.84 -7.05
C PRO A 175 -6.96 -0.26 -8.10
N ARG A 176 -6.68 0.03 -9.37
CA ARG A 176 -6.58 -1.01 -10.39
C ARG A 176 -5.38 -1.91 -10.09
N PRO A 177 -5.46 -3.22 -10.36
CA PRO A 177 -4.29 -4.07 -10.26
C PRO A 177 -3.23 -3.63 -11.27
N ILE A 178 -1.97 -3.72 -10.88
CA ILE A 178 -0.89 -3.72 -11.87
C ILE A 178 -0.92 -5.03 -12.64
N ALA A 179 -0.63 -4.98 -13.94
CA ALA A 179 -0.63 -6.15 -14.84
C ALA A 179 0.27 -7.30 -14.37
N SER A 180 1.17 -6.99 -13.46
CA SER A 180 2.14 -7.91 -12.90
C SER A 180 1.69 -8.46 -11.52
N GLY A 181 0.59 -7.98 -10.98
CA GLY A 181 0.01 -8.48 -9.74
C GLY A 181 0.49 -7.68 -8.52
N SER A 182 -0.46 -7.39 -7.63
CA SER A 182 -0.27 -6.49 -6.50
C SER A 182 0.21 -7.25 -5.25
N THR A 183 1.05 -6.61 -4.42
CA THR A 183 1.35 -7.08 -3.05
C THR A 183 0.30 -6.64 -2.03
N LEU A 184 -0.62 -5.77 -2.43
CA LEU A 184 -1.64 -5.19 -1.55
C LEU A 184 -2.85 -6.10 -1.36
N GLY A 185 -3.19 -6.91 -2.38
CA GLY A 185 -4.36 -7.79 -2.39
C GLY A 185 -4.61 -8.41 -3.77
N GLY A 186 -5.55 -9.35 -3.83
CA GLY A 186 -5.97 -10.02 -5.07
C GLY A 186 -6.89 -9.15 -5.93
N VAL A 187 -7.31 -9.67 -7.09
CA VAL A 187 -8.29 -9.00 -7.96
C VAL A 187 -9.64 -9.64 -7.77
N ARG A 188 -10.69 -8.84 -7.60
CA ARG A 188 -12.03 -9.40 -7.51
C ARG A 188 -12.47 -9.96 -8.86
N SER A 189 -12.94 -11.20 -8.88
CA SER A 189 -13.59 -11.80 -10.04
C SER A 189 -14.81 -10.98 -10.52
N PRO A 190 -15.05 -10.88 -11.84
CA PRO A 190 -16.22 -10.19 -12.40
C PRO A 190 -17.55 -10.66 -11.81
N CYS A 191 -17.70 -11.95 -11.51
CA CYS A 191 -18.95 -12.52 -11.04
C CYS A 191 -19.23 -12.25 -9.55
N ASN A 192 -18.23 -11.81 -8.78
CA ASN A 192 -18.37 -11.67 -7.33
C ASN A 192 -19.05 -10.35 -6.96
N PRO A 193 -19.96 -10.35 -5.95
CA PRO A 193 -20.38 -9.13 -5.29
C PRO A 193 -19.18 -8.25 -4.89
N GLY A 194 -19.30 -6.95 -5.13
CA GLY A 194 -18.24 -5.96 -5.08
C GLY A 194 -17.49 -5.75 -6.40
N SER A 195 -17.77 -6.51 -7.47
CA SER A 195 -17.07 -6.31 -8.75
C SER A 195 -17.50 -5.00 -9.38
N ARG A 196 -16.53 -4.26 -9.93
CA ARG A 196 -16.75 -2.93 -10.47
C ARG A 196 -16.84 -2.98 -11.99
N TRP A 197 -17.70 -2.13 -12.53
CA TRP A 197 -18.03 -2.08 -13.94
C TRP A 197 -18.19 -0.63 -14.41
N HIS A 198 -17.89 -0.35 -15.68
CA HIS A 198 -18.04 0.99 -16.26
C HIS A 198 -18.62 0.98 -17.67
N ARG A 199 -19.22 2.10 -18.12
CA ARG A 199 -19.84 2.20 -19.46
C ARG A 199 -18.98 2.86 -20.54
N TRP A 200 -17.87 3.51 -20.22
CA TRP A 200 -17.05 4.20 -21.24
C TRP A 200 -16.11 3.22 -21.96
N ALA A 201 -15.83 3.49 -23.24
CA ALA A 201 -15.07 2.59 -24.11
C ALA A 201 -13.56 2.60 -23.85
N PHE A 202 -13.02 3.77 -23.48
CA PHE A 202 -11.58 3.99 -23.30
C PHE A 202 -11.24 4.50 -21.90
N THR A 203 -10.09 4.11 -21.39
CA THR A 203 -9.54 4.55 -20.10
C THR A 203 -8.22 5.29 -20.31
N ALA A 204 -7.64 5.83 -19.23
CA ALA A 204 -6.32 6.45 -19.31
C ALA A 204 -5.21 5.49 -19.77
N GLU A 205 -5.40 4.17 -19.56
CA GLU A 205 -4.46 3.12 -20.01
C GLU A 205 -4.43 2.94 -21.53
N ASP A 206 -5.48 3.37 -22.25
CA ASP A 206 -5.51 3.30 -23.72
C ASP A 206 -4.69 4.44 -24.36
N ALA A 207 -4.13 5.37 -23.57
CA ALA A 207 -3.26 6.43 -24.10
C ALA A 207 -1.99 5.83 -24.74
N GLY A 208 -1.72 6.20 -25.99
CA GLY A 208 -0.66 5.65 -26.83
C GLY A 208 -1.11 4.48 -27.71
N ALA A 209 -2.26 3.86 -27.42
CA ALA A 209 -2.80 2.78 -28.24
C ALA A 209 -3.35 3.29 -29.57
N ILE A 210 -3.44 2.39 -30.56
CA ILE A 210 -3.99 2.69 -31.88
C ILE A 210 -5.46 2.22 -31.91
N ALA A 211 -6.38 3.18 -31.99
CA ALA A 211 -7.79 2.94 -32.22
C ALA A 211 -8.07 2.83 -33.72
N ARG A 212 -8.56 1.68 -34.17
CA ARG A 212 -8.95 1.42 -35.56
C ARG A 212 -10.46 1.51 -35.69
N VAL A 213 -10.95 2.46 -36.47
CA VAL A 213 -12.38 2.65 -36.76
C VAL A 213 -12.68 2.00 -38.09
N ARG A 214 -13.55 1.00 -38.10
CA ARG A 214 -13.93 0.25 -39.31
C ARG A 214 -15.43 0.30 -39.55
N ARG A 215 -15.83 0.50 -40.80
CA ARG A 215 -17.23 0.37 -41.23
C ARG A 215 -17.49 -1.01 -41.84
N LEU A 216 -18.44 -1.76 -41.28
CA LEU A 216 -18.82 -3.07 -41.82
C LEU A 216 -19.78 -2.92 -43.01
N ASN A 217 -19.70 -3.86 -43.95
CA ASN A 217 -20.32 -3.75 -45.28
C ASN A 217 -21.84 -3.49 -45.28
N ALA A 218 -22.55 -4.01 -44.26
CA ALA A 218 -24.01 -3.97 -44.16
C ALA A 218 -24.54 -2.98 -43.10
N SER A 219 -23.67 -2.25 -42.40
CA SER A 219 -24.08 -1.35 -41.31
C SER A 219 -23.74 0.12 -41.59
N ALA A 220 -24.58 1.02 -41.08
CA ALA A 220 -24.25 2.44 -40.97
C ALA A 220 -23.34 2.73 -39.75
N ASP A 221 -23.20 1.74 -38.85
CA ASP A 221 -22.38 1.86 -37.66
C ASP A 221 -20.91 1.53 -37.92
N HIS A 222 -20.06 2.11 -37.08
CA HIS A 222 -18.62 1.97 -37.08
C HIS A 222 -18.18 1.23 -35.82
N SER A 223 -17.35 0.21 -35.98
CA SER A 223 -16.74 -0.51 -34.86
C SER A 223 -15.35 0.05 -34.61
N ILE A 224 -15.04 0.33 -33.34
CA ILE A 224 -13.73 0.82 -32.92
C ILE A 224 -12.99 -0.32 -32.22
N TYR A 225 -11.78 -0.61 -32.70
CA TYR A 225 -10.91 -1.68 -32.20
C TYR A 225 -9.65 -1.11 -31.55
N VAL A 226 -9.21 -1.73 -30.46
CA VAL A 226 -7.86 -1.57 -29.91
C VAL A 226 -7.29 -2.97 -29.75
N ASP A 227 -6.09 -3.21 -30.29
CA ASP A 227 -5.43 -4.53 -30.27
C ASP A 227 -6.32 -5.69 -30.77
N GLY A 228 -7.18 -5.40 -31.75
CA GLY A 228 -8.11 -6.37 -32.33
C GLY A 228 -9.41 -6.61 -31.54
N VAL A 229 -9.55 -6.01 -30.35
CA VAL A 229 -10.75 -6.12 -29.50
C VAL A 229 -11.69 -4.94 -29.75
N VAL A 230 -12.98 -5.23 -29.96
CA VAL A 230 -14.01 -4.17 -30.12
C VAL A 230 -14.19 -3.44 -28.79
N ARG A 231 -13.96 -2.13 -28.79
CA ARG A 231 -14.20 -1.25 -27.63
C ARG A 231 -15.59 -0.61 -27.65
N ALA A 232 -16.07 -0.22 -28.83
CA ALA A 232 -17.39 0.39 -29.01
C ALA A 232 -17.89 0.28 -30.44
N VAL A 233 -19.21 0.39 -30.59
CA VAL A 233 -19.92 0.59 -31.85
C VAL A 233 -20.60 1.95 -31.80
N VAL A 234 -20.30 2.80 -32.77
CA VAL A 234 -20.75 4.19 -32.81
C VAL A 234 -21.34 4.53 -34.17
N ASN A 235 -22.23 5.52 -34.21
CA ASN A 235 -22.67 6.09 -35.48
C ASN A 235 -21.66 7.15 -35.97
N GLU A 236 -21.79 7.57 -37.24
CA GLU A 236 -20.89 8.55 -37.86
C GLU A 236 -20.84 9.89 -37.10
N SER A 237 -21.96 10.33 -36.50
CA SER A 237 -22.01 11.60 -35.76
C SER A 237 -21.20 11.62 -34.46
N GLN A 238 -20.78 10.44 -33.98
CA GLN A 238 -19.93 10.27 -32.79
C GLN A 238 -18.45 10.14 -33.15
N LEU A 239 -18.11 10.07 -34.43
CA LEU A 239 -16.73 10.07 -34.88
C LEU A 239 -16.17 11.49 -34.99
N PRO A 240 -14.83 11.66 -34.97
CA PRO A 240 -14.23 12.96 -35.23
C PRO A 240 -14.70 13.54 -36.57
N ALA A 241 -14.90 14.87 -36.60
CA ALA A 241 -15.38 15.56 -37.80
C ALA A 241 -14.50 15.25 -39.03
N GLY A 242 -15.13 14.95 -40.16
CA GLY A 242 -14.44 14.56 -41.39
C GLY A 242 -14.11 13.08 -41.51
N THR A 243 -14.47 12.26 -40.52
CA THR A 243 -14.32 10.79 -40.57
C THR A 243 -15.54 10.16 -41.24
N ALA A 244 -15.56 10.18 -42.58
CA ALA A 244 -16.55 9.45 -43.38
C ALA A 244 -15.88 8.23 -44.02
N LEU A 245 -16.37 7.03 -43.73
CA LEU A 245 -15.81 5.78 -44.24
C LEU A 245 -16.79 5.10 -45.20
N ALA A 246 -16.30 4.65 -46.36
CA ALA A 246 -17.03 3.74 -47.23
C ALA A 246 -17.12 2.32 -46.61
N PRO A 247 -18.03 1.46 -47.09
CA PRO A 247 -18.11 0.07 -46.64
C PRO A 247 -16.76 -0.66 -46.76
N LEU A 248 -16.35 -1.37 -45.70
CA LEU A 248 -15.05 -2.06 -45.55
C LEU A 248 -13.82 -1.15 -45.42
N GLU A 249 -13.98 0.16 -45.35
CA GLU A 249 -12.86 1.05 -45.04
C GLU A 249 -12.55 1.09 -43.54
N GLU A 250 -11.28 1.40 -43.26
CA GLU A 250 -10.74 1.55 -41.92
C GLU A 250 -9.84 2.79 -41.84
N VAL A 251 -9.91 3.51 -40.72
CA VAL A 251 -8.97 4.58 -40.36
C VAL A 251 -8.41 4.32 -38.97
N ALA A 252 -7.18 4.77 -38.73
CA ALA A 252 -6.50 4.63 -37.45
C ALA A 252 -6.22 5.98 -36.81
N PHE A 253 -6.35 6.03 -35.49
CA PHE A 253 -5.94 7.15 -34.64
C PHE A 253 -5.08 6.65 -33.49
N THR A 254 -4.00 7.35 -33.16
CA THR A 254 -3.36 7.16 -31.84
C THR A 254 -4.18 7.91 -30.79
N ILE A 255 -4.56 7.23 -29.71
CA ILE A 255 -5.20 7.87 -28.56
C ILE A 255 -4.14 8.65 -27.79
N CYS A 256 -4.37 9.93 -27.52
CA CYS A 256 -3.40 10.76 -26.79
C CYS A 256 -3.81 11.03 -25.35
N SER A 257 -5.09 11.33 -25.12
CA SER A 257 -5.64 11.50 -23.78
C SER A 257 -7.11 11.08 -23.74
N VAL A 258 -7.54 10.62 -22.57
CA VAL A 258 -8.89 10.12 -22.33
C VAL A 258 -9.35 10.59 -20.96
N VAL A 259 -10.56 11.16 -20.89
CA VAL A 259 -11.33 11.27 -19.64
C VAL A 259 -12.25 10.05 -19.54
N ALA A 260 -12.10 9.28 -18.46
CA ALA A 260 -12.76 7.98 -18.25
C ALA A 260 -14.21 8.13 -17.75
N GLU A 261 -15.07 8.69 -18.61
CA GLU A 261 -16.51 8.82 -18.40
C GLU A 261 -17.23 8.83 -19.77
N VAL A 262 -18.53 8.52 -19.83
CA VAL A 262 -19.26 8.61 -21.11
C VAL A 262 -19.39 10.08 -21.50
N GLY A 263 -18.98 10.42 -22.72
CA GLY A 263 -18.91 11.80 -23.19
C GLY A 263 -17.64 12.54 -22.76
N GLY A 264 -16.76 11.89 -21.99
CA GLY A 264 -15.50 12.47 -21.52
C GLY A 264 -14.61 12.91 -22.69
N ALA A 265 -13.90 14.02 -22.52
CA ALA A 265 -13.05 14.56 -23.57
C ALA A 265 -11.92 13.58 -23.95
N MET A 266 -11.68 13.44 -25.25
CA MET A 266 -10.55 12.71 -25.80
C MET A 266 -9.77 13.57 -26.78
N THR A 267 -8.45 13.38 -26.81
CA THR A 267 -7.61 13.88 -27.89
C THR A 267 -6.96 12.72 -28.62
N LEU A 268 -6.93 12.83 -29.94
CA LEU A 268 -6.46 11.81 -30.86
C LEU A 268 -5.43 12.43 -31.81
N ARG A 269 -4.56 11.60 -32.34
CA ARG A 269 -3.62 11.93 -33.41
C ARG A 269 -3.93 11.08 -34.62
N ALA A 270 -4.25 11.72 -35.74
CA ALA A 270 -4.45 11.02 -37.01
C ALA A 270 -3.16 10.35 -37.48
N ASP A 271 -3.28 9.29 -38.27
CA ASP A 271 -2.12 8.62 -38.86
C ASP A 271 -1.28 9.60 -39.70
N GLY A 272 0.05 9.53 -39.56
CA GLY A 272 0.99 10.46 -40.19
C GLY A 272 1.02 11.89 -39.64
N ALA A 273 0.22 12.23 -38.62
CA ALA A 273 0.28 13.54 -37.96
C ALA A 273 1.25 13.55 -36.77
N ASP A 274 1.87 14.69 -36.50
CA ASP A 274 2.84 14.85 -35.40
C ASP A 274 2.20 15.27 -34.06
N MET A 275 0.97 15.81 -34.09
CA MET A 275 0.31 16.41 -32.91
C MET A 275 -1.09 15.85 -32.65
N CYS A 276 -1.50 15.85 -31.38
CA CYS A 276 -2.82 15.42 -30.91
C CYS A 276 -3.86 16.53 -31.05
N THR A 277 -4.30 16.82 -32.28
CA THR A 277 -5.23 17.93 -32.59
C THR A 277 -6.67 17.48 -32.81
N VAL A 278 -6.91 16.19 -33.02
CA VAL A 278 -8.25 15.66 -33.27
C VAL A 278 -8.98 15.53 -31.94
N THR A 279 -10.15 16.16 -31.83
CA THR A 279 -10.98 16.09 -30.62
C THR A 279 -12.11 15.09 -30.82
N ALA A 280 -12.39 14.33 -29.77
CA ALA A 280 -13.47 13.35 -29.72
C ALA A 280 -14.06 13.29 -28.32
N VAL A 281 -15.16 12.55 -28.17
CA VAL A 281 -15.73 12.20 -26.87
C VAL A 281 -15.66 10.70 -26.68
N ASN A 282 -15.44 10.26 -25.45
CA ASN A 282 -15.37 8.86 -25.08
C ASN A 282 -16.76 8.23 -25.19
N PRO A 283 -17.00 7.34 -26.18
CA PRO A 283 -18.32 6.81 -26.41
C PRO A 283 -18.71 5.78 -25.33
N PRO A 284 -20.02 5.53 -25.14
CA PRO A 284 -20.45 4.40 -24.34
C PRO A 284 -20.08 3.09 -25.06
N ILE A 285 -19.83 2.04 -24.29
CA ILE A 285 -19.62 0.68 -24.78
C ILE A 285 -20.90 0.19 -25.43
N ARG A 286 -20.75 -0.28 -26.67
CA ARG A 286 -21.78 -1.00 -27.43
C ARG A 286 -21.08 -2.11 -28.20
N LEU A 287 -21.64 -3.32 -28.15
CA LEU A 287 -21.09 -4.49 -28.83
C LEU A 287 -22.00 -4.87 -29.99
N ALA A 288 -21.44 -4.98 -31.20
CA ALA A 288 -22.20 -5.41 -32.39
C ALA A 288 -22.53 -6.90 -32.34
N ILE A 289 -21.64 -7.69 -31.73
CA ILE A 289 -21.78 -9.13 -31.53
C ILE A 289 -21.49 -9.39 -30.06
N VAL A 290 -22.38 -10.11 -29.39
CA VAL A 290 -22.21 -10.53 -28.00
C VAL A 290 -21.47 -11.86 -28.00
N ASP A 291 -20.29 -11.89 -27.39
CA ASP A 291 -19.61 -13.13 -27.06
C ASP A 291 -20.12 -13.59 -25.68
N HIS A 292 -20.89 -14.68 -25.66
CA HIS A 292 -21.46 -15.24 -24.42
C HIS A 292 -20.41 -15.87 -23.49
N GLY A 293 -19.18 -16.10 -23.95
CA GLY A 293 -18.06 -16.53 -23.10
C GLY A 293 -17.44 -15.39 -22.30
N LEU A 294 -17.58 -14.15 -22.79
CA LEU A 294 -17.05 -12.91 -22.20
C LEU A 294 -18.14 -11.98 -21.64
N THR A 295 -19.40 -12.19 -22.03
CA THR A 295 -20.53 -11.34 -21.67
C THR A 295 -21.55 -12.12 -20.86
N HIS A 296 -21.93 -11.60 -19.71
CA HIS A 296 -23.06 -12.08 -18.93
C HIS A 296 -24.23 -11.09 -19.02
N ASP A 297 -25.43 -11.61 -19.26
CA ASP A 297 -26.66 -10.83 -19.31
C ASP A 297 -27.41 -10.96 -17.97
N PHE A 298 -27.35 -9.93 -17.11
CA PHE A 298 -28.19 -9.85 -15.90
C PHE A 298 -29.50 -9.11 -16.23
N GLY A 299 -30.63 -9.74 -15.94
CA GLY A 299 -31.92 -9.06 -15.78
C GLY A 299 -32.00 -8.28 -14.47
N ALA A 300 -32.99 -7.38 -14.36
CA ALA A 300 -33.18 -6.55 -13.17
C ALA A 300 -33.50 -7.35 -11.88
N ALA A 301 -33.96 -8.59 -12.01
CA ALA A 301 -34.19 -9.49 -10.88
C ALA A 301 -32.96 -10.35 -10.54
N ASP A 302 -31.95 -10.36 -11.42
CA ASP A 302 -30.81 -11.29 -11.34
C ASP A 302 -29.65 -10.71 -10.53
N ALA A 303 -29.60 -9.38 -10.38
CA ALA A 303 -28.56 -8.65 -9.68
C ALA A 303 -29.03 -7.26 -9.21
N THR A 304 -28.39 -6.75 -8.15
CA THR A 304 -28.52 -5.35 -7.71
C THR A 304 -27.22 -4.62 -8.01
N LEU A 305 -27.32 -3.45 -8.65
CA LEU A 305 -26.18 -2.59 -8.97
C LEU A 305 -26.22 -1.30 -8.16
N ALA A 306 -25.09 -0.94 -7.55
CA ALA A 306 -24.91 0.32 -6.82
C ALA A 306 -23.98 1.29 -7.59
N PRO A 307 -24.26 2.60 -7.63
CA PRO A 307 -23.37 3.57 -8.25
C PRO A 307 -22.05 3.70 -7.47
N VAL A 308 -20.96 4.01 -8.18
CA VAL A 308 -19.68 4.36 -7.56
C VAL A 308 -19.66 5.85 -7.24
N ALA A 309 -19.38 6.20 -5.98
CA ALA A 309 -19.25 7.58 -5.54
C ALA A 309 -18.19 8.33 -6.35
N ASP A 310 -18.55 9.53 -6.82
CA ASP A 310 -17.71 10.44 -7.59
C ASP A 310 -17.24 9.89 -8.96
N VAL A 311 -17.83 8.80 -9.46
CA VAL A 311 -17.53 8.24 -10.78
C VAL A 311 -18.81 7.97 -11.57
N PRO A 312 -19.25 8.93 -12.41
CA PRO A 312 -20.40 8.75 -13.28
C PRO A 312 -20.24 7.50 -14.15
N ASP A 313 -21.32 6.82 -14.47
CA ASP A 313 -21.33 5.64 -15.36
C ASP A 313 -20.51 4.43 -14.90
N ALA A 314 -20.08 4.42 -13.63
CA ALA A 314 -19.52 3.26 -12.97
C ALA A 314 -20.49 2.70 -11.93
N VAL A 315 -20.54 1.37 -11.86
CA VAL A 315 -21.41 0.62 -10.95
C VAL A 315 -20.62 -0.51 -10.29
N VAL A 316 -21.15 -0.99 -9.18
CA VAL A 316 -20.69 -2.17 -8.46
C VAL A 316 -21.81 -3.18 -8.45
N LEU A 317 -21.49 -4.45 -8.71
CA LEU A 317 -22.39 -5.57 -8.47
C LEU A 317 -22.56 -5.72 -6.95
N GLU A 318 -23.63 -5.21 -6.37
CA GLU A 318 -23.86 -5.22 -4.92
C GLU A 318 -24.38 -6.60 -4.47
N GLU A 319 -25.34 -7.14 -5.19
CA GLU A 319 -25.90 -8.46 -4.95
C GLU A 319 -26.08 -9.21 -6.27
N ARG A 320 -25.95 -10.54 -6.21
CA ARG A 320 -26.18 -11.44 -7.34
C ARG A 320 -27.11 -12.56 -6.90
N HIS A 321 -28.17 -12.78 -7.65
CA HIS A 321 -29.24 -13.74 -7.33
C HIS A 321 -29.29 -14.94 -8.29
N VAL A 322 -28.42 -14.96 -9.31
CA VAL A 322 -28.31 -16.06 -10.28
C VAL A 322 -26.86 -16.55 -10.42
N PRO A 323 -26.63 -17.77 -10.92
CA PRO A 323 -25.30 -18.24 -11.30
C PRO A 323 -24.70 -17.39 -12.42
N CYS A 324 -23.40 -17.15 -12.36
CA CYS A 324 -22.68 -16.43 -13.40
C CYS A 324 -22.28 -17.37 -14.54
N THR A 325 -22.46 -16.95 -15.79
CA THR A 325 -22.14 -17.78 -16.99
C THR A 325 -20.82 -17.40 -17.66
N LEU A 326 -20.08 -16.45 -17.11
CA LEU A 326 -18.76 -16.09 -17.64
C LEU A 326 -17.83 -17.29 -17.59
N THR A 327 -16.98 -17.43 -18.59
CA THR A 327 -15.98 -18.50 -18.67
C THR A 327 -14.59 -17.98 -18.30
N ALA A 328 -13.58 -18.85 -18.21
CA ALA A 328 -12.19 -18.43 -17.97
C ALA A 328 -11.66 -17.40 -19.00
N ALA A 329 -12.24 -17.34 -20.20
CA ALA A 329 -11.91 -16.32 -21.19
C ALA A 329 -12.19 -14.89 -20.68
N ALA A 330 -13.13 -14.73 -19.73
CA ALA A 330 -13.52 -13.45 -19.14
C ALA A 330 -12.52 -12.91 -18.10
N ARG A 331 -11.39 -13.59 -17.86
CA ARG A 331 -10.35 -13.14 -16.91
C ARG A 331 -9.64 -11.86 -17.36
N THR A 332 -9.49 -11.67 -18.68
CA THR A 332 -8.77 -10.52 -19.26
C THR A 332 -9.72 -9.42 -19.72
N ASP A 333 -10.89 -9.77 -20.22
CA ASP A 333 -11.93 -8.82 -20.61
C ASP A 333 -13.30 -9.43 -20.36
N ALA A 334 -14.14 -8.73 -19.59
CA ALA A 334 -15.49 -9.20 -19.25
C ALA A 334 -16.50 -8.08 -19.45
N PHE A 335 -17.69 -8.46 -19.90
CA PHE A 335 -18.79 -7.56 -20.13
C PHE A 335 -20.02 -7.99 -19.34
N LEU A 336 -20.74 -6.98 -18.88
CA LEU A 336 -22.02 -7.13 -18.22
C LEU A 336 -23.06 -6.39 -19.06
N ARG A 337 -24.18 -7.06 -19.37
CA ARG A 337 -25.39 -6.39 -19.86
C ARG A 337 -26.41 -6.33 -18.74
N TYR A 338 -26.89 -5.14 -18.44
CA TYR A 338 -27.91 -4.89 -17.43
C TYR A 338 -28.82 -3.76 -17.89
N ASP A 339 -30.13 -4.00 -17.91
CA ASP A 339 -31.17 -3.04 -18.34
C ASP A 339 -30.87 -2.37 -19.70
N GLY A 340 -30.45 -3.16 -20.68
CA GLY A 340 -30.12 -2.68 -22.04
C GLY A 340 -28.82 -1.87 -22.16
N LEU A 341 -28.11 -1.65 -21.05
CA LEU A 341 -26.79 -1.05 -21.01
C LEU A 341 -25.70 -2.12 -21.01
N VAL A 342 -24.55 -1.78 -21.59
CA VAL A 342 -23.36 -2.62 -21.57
C VAL A 342 -22.31 -1.96 -20.68
N TYR A 343 -21.72 -2.76 -19.81
CA TYR A 343 -20.62 -2.38 -18.95
C TYR A 343 -19.43 -3.30 -19.20
N ARG A 344 -18.23 -2.78 -19.00
CA ARG A 344 -16.98 -3.54 -19.02
C ARG A 344 -16.44 -3.66 -17.60
N HIS A 345 -15.87 -4.81 -17.29
CA HIS A 345 -15.29 -5.08 -15.98
C HIS A 345 -14.11 -4.14 -15.73
N ASP A 346 -14.15 -3.44 -14.62
CA ASP A 346 -13.11 -2.56 -14.12
C ASP A 346 -12.41 -3.29 -12.98
N ALA A 347 -11.41 -4.10 -13.30
CA ALA A 347 -10.69 -4.90 -12.32
C ALA A 347 -10.11 -3.98 -11.22
N ARG A 348 -10.42 -4.30 -9.95
CA ARG A 348 -9.91 -3.56 -8.78
C ARG A 348 -9.30 -4.52 -7.76
N VAL A 349 -8.27 -4.03 -7.07
CA VAL A 349 -7.66 -4.75 -5.95
C VAL A 349 -8.70 -4.91 -4.83
N ARG A 350 -8.85 -6.15 -4.36
CA ARG A 350 -9.63 -6.54 -3.18
C ARG A 350 -8.70 -6.66 -1.98
N LEU A 351 -8.98 -5.87 -0.96
CA LEU A 351 -8.40 -6.06 0.37
C LEU A 351 -9.21 -7.15 1.09
N LEU A 352 -8.54 -8.10 1.73
CA LEU A 352 -9.24 -9.18 2.43
C LEU A 352 -9.89 -8.68 3.73
N GLU A 353 -11.04 -9.23 4.09
CA GLU A 353 -11.70 -9.05 5.37
C GLU A 353 -10.98 -9.87 6.46
N ASN A 354 -10.58 -9.20 7.54
CA ASN A 354 -9.93 -9.81 8.70
C ASN A 354 -10.30 -9.06 10.00
N SER A 355 -11.50 -8.52 10.10
CA SER A 355 -11.96 -7.82 11.30
C SER A 355 -12.08 -8.75 12.52
N LEU A 356 -12.26 -8.15 13.70
CA LEU A 356 -12.48 -8.90 14.93
C LEU A 356 -13.70 -9.84 14.80
N GLY A 357 -13.50 -11.13 15.11
CA GLY A 357 -14.58 -12.12 15.22
C GLY A 357 -15.09 -12.70 13.90
N VAL A 358 -14.52 -12.33 12.75
CA VAL A 358 -14.99 -12.82 11.44
C VAL A 358 -14.74 -14.33 11.25
N HIS A 359 -13.73 -14.90 11.91
CA HIS A 359 -13.30 -16.30 11.76
C HIS A 359 -14.28 -17.37 12.26
N GLY A 360 -15.38 -16.94 12.89
CA GLY A 360 -16.48 -17.82 13.32
C GLY A 360 -17.62 -17.92 12.32
N ASP A 361 -17.60 -17.18 11.21
CA ASP A 361 -18.71 -17.06 10.27
C ASP A 361 -18.28 -17.32 8.82
N VAL A 362 -18.84 -18.37 8.20
CA VAL A 362 -18.62 -18.73 6.78
C VAL A 362 -19.37 -17.85 5.78
N SER A 363 -20.28 -16.98 6.25
CA SER A 363 -21.03 -16.04 5.40
C SER A 363 -20.16 -14.88 4.88
N SER A 364 -18.97 -14.70 5.45
CA SER A 364 -17.91 -13.82 4.93
C SER A 364 -16.92 -14.68 4.14
N PRO A 365 -17.18 -14.99 2.85
CA PRO A 365 -16.30 -15.85 2.08
C PRO A 365 -14.94 -15.19 1.93
N TRP A 366 -13.97 -15.68 2.72
CA TRP A 366 -12.55 -15.53 2.40
C TRP A 366 -12.33 -16.27 1.08
N ALA A 367 -12.17 -15.47 0.01
CA ALA A 367 -11.84 -15.90 -1.35
C ALA A 367 -12.47 -17.24 -1.79
N THR A 368 -13.80 -17.29 -1.93
CA THR A 368 -14.42 -18.27 -2.85
C THR A 368 -14.56 -17.58 -4.20
N GLU A 369 -13.64 -17.83 -5.12
CA GLU A 369 -13.69 -17.26 -6.47
C GLU A 369 -14.27 -18.27 -7.45
N GLU A 370 -15.41 -17.95 -8.07
CA GLU A 370 -16.08 -18.82 -9.05
C GLU A 370 -15.43 -18.85 -10.45
N LEU A 371 -14.50 -17.94 -10.77
CA LEU A 371 -13.86 -17.84 -12.10
C LEU A 371 -12.34 -18.07 -12.08
N HIS A 372 -11.70 -18.06 -10.91
CA HIS A 372 -10.31 -18.50 -10.73
C HIS A 372 -10.18 -19.97 -10.34
N ASP A 373 -11.32 -20.68 -10.35
CA ASP A 373 -11.54 -22.11 -10.25
C ASP A 373 -11.15 -22.84 -8.96
N ASP A 374 -11.95 -23.88 -8.73
CA ASP A 374 -11.67 -25.11 -7.99
C ASP A 374 -11.59 -25.03 -6.46
N GLY A 375 -12.76 -24.83 -5.84
CA GLY A 375 -13.30 -25.81 -4.87
C GLY A 375 -12.47 -26.24 -3.65
N LEU A 376 -11.36 -25.58 -3.28
CA LEU A 376 -10.48 -26.09 -2.23
C LEU A 376 -10.04 -24.98 -1.27
N GLY A 377 -10.82 -24.80 -0.20
CA GLY A 377 -10.42 -24.17 1.07
C GLY A 377 -10.21 -22.66 1.06
N ALA A 378 -11.13 -21.92 1.69
CA ALA A 378 -10.96 -20.53 2.08
C ALA A 378 -9.64 -20.36 2.87
N SER A 379 -8.66 -19.66 2.30
CA SER A 379 -7.49 -19.23 3.07
C SER A 379 -7.89 -18.03 3.92
N CYS A 380 -7.80 -18.15 5.24
CA CYS A 380 -8.11 -17.05 6.14
C CYS A 380 -6.88 -16.16 6.35
N PRO A 381 -7.01 -14.83 6.20
CA PRO A 381 -6.03 -13.94 6.82
C PRO A 381 -6.08 -14.14 8.34
N VAL A 382 -4.92 -14.22 8.98
CA VAL A 382 -4.79 -14.29 10.44
C VAL A 382 -3.70 -13.35 10.89
N VAL A 383 -3.87 -12.75 12.07
CA VAL A 383 -2.84 -11.91 12.71
C VAL A 383 -2.48 -12.45 14.08
N SER A 384 -1.31 -12.06 14.59
CA SER A 384 -0.90 -12.42 15.95
C SER A 384 -1.90 -11.95 17.00
N LYS A 385 -2.05 -12.75 18.05
CA LYS A 385 -2.87 -12.42 19.21
C LYS A 385 -2.24 -11.25 20.00
N THR A 386 -3.08 -10.32 20.41
CA THR A 386 -2.77 -9.10 21.16
C THR A 386 -3.87 -8.82 22.17
N PHE A 387 -3.68 -7.86 23.08
CA PHE A 387 -4.74 -7.46 24.01
C PHE A 387 -5.99 -6.88 23.31
N LEU A 388 -5.87 -6.42 22.06
CA LEU A 388 -6.96 -5.80 21.29
C LEU A 388 -7.87 -6.82 20.59
N ASN A 389 -7.34 -7.99 20.24
CA ASN A 389 -8.08 -9.02 19.50
C ASN A 389 -8.25 -10.34 20.28
N ALA A 390 -7.54 -10.54 21.39
CA ALA A 390 -7.62 -11.77 22.18
C ALA A 390 -9.04 -12.22 22.55
N PRO A 391 -9.98 -11.32 22.93
CA PRO A 391 -11.37 -11.72 23.22
C PRO A 391 -12.16 -12.20 22.00
N TYR A 392 -11.67 -11.91 20.80
CA TYR A 392 -12.33 -12.19 19.52
C TYR A 392 -11.65 -13.30 18.73
N CYS A 393 -10.55 -13.85 19.24
CA CYS A 393 -9.90 -15.00 18.63
C CYS A 393 -10.78 -16.23 18.83
N VAL A 394 -10.91 -17.05 17.78
CA VAL A 394 -11.72 -18.26 17.81
C VAL A 394 -10.89 -19.45 17.36
N ARG A 395 -11.15 -20.62 17.95
CA ARG A 395 -10.67 -21.88 17.37
C ARG A 395 -11.59 -22.27 16.23
N THR A 396 -11.02 -22.42 15.04
CA THR A 396 -11.80 -22.68 13.82
C THR A 396 -11.13 -23.73 12.94
N THR A 397 -11.96 -24.43 12.18
CA THR A 397 -11.57 -25.29 11.05
C THR A 397 -12.25 -24.83 9.75
N LEU A 398 -12.97 -23.71 9.78
CA LEU A 398 -13.80 -23.20 8.68
C LEU A 398 -12.96 -22.65 7.52
N CYS A 399 -11.72 -22.31 7.81
CA CYS A 399 -10.72 -21.83 6.89
C CYS A 399 -9.35 -22.25 7.42
N ASN A 400 -8.27 -22.11 6.65
CA ASN A 400 -6.93 -22.37 7.16
C ASN A 400 -6.01 -21.17 6.90
N PRO A 401 -5.06 -20.87 7.81
CA PRO A 401 -4.00 -19.95 7.49
C PRO A 401 -3.19 -20.58 6.36
N ILE A 402 -2.74 -19.76 5.41
CA ILE A 402 -1.78 -20.27 4.42
C ILE A 402 -0.49 -20.54 5.17
N THR A 403 -0.21 -21.81 5.40
CA THR A 403 1.06 -22.28 5.95
C THR A 403 1.74 -23.04 4.84
N TYR A 404 3.01 -22.70 4.63
CA TYR A 404 3.83 -23.38 3.66
C TYR A 404 4.78 -24.30 4.41
N GLU A 405 4.93 -25.54 3.93
CA GLU A 405 6.01 -26.38 4.40
C GLU A 405 7.35 -25.76 3.98
N PRO A 406 8.41 -25.87 4.79
CA PRO A 406 9.77 -25.53 4.38
C PRO A 406 10.17 -26.42 3.20
N THR A 407 9.89 -25.95 1.99
CA THR A 407 10.04 -26.71 0.75
C THR A 407 11.17 -26.12 -0.05
N LEU A 408 12.15 -26.95 -0.39
CA LEU A 408 13.24 -26.59 -1.28
C LEU A 408 12.75 -26.67 -2.72
N LEU A 409 12.94 -25.59 -3.48
CA LEU A 409 12.71 -25.53 -4.92
C LEU A 409 14.04 -25.31 -5.64
N THR A 410 14.25 -26.04 -6.72
CA THR A 410 15.36 -25.77 -7.63
C THR A 410 14.96 -24.63 -8.57
N LEU A 411 15.76 -23.57 -8.68
CA LEU A 411 15.51 -22.48 -9.63
C LEU A 411 15.94 -22.88 -11.04
N ASP A 412 15.18 -23.78 -11.67
CA ASP A 412 15.36 -24.27 -13.03
C ASP A 412 14.27 -23.76 -13.99
N GLU A 413 14.33 -24.15 -15.27
CA GLU A 413 13.36 -23.68 -16.26
C GLU A 413 11.90 -24.08 -15.92
N PRO A 414 11.62 -25.35 -15.54
CA PRO A 414 10.28 -25.75 -15.10
C PRO A 414 9.73 -24.89 -13.95
N THR A 415 10.53 -24.67 -12.91
CA THR A 415 10.09 -23.94 -11.72
C THR A 415 9.87 -22.46 -12.02
N LEU A 416 10.77 -21.83 -12.77
CA LEU A 416 10.59 -20.44 -13.22
C LEU A 416 9.38 -20.28 -14.15
N GLY A 417 9.06 -21.29 -14.96
CA GLY A 417 7.86 -21.30 -15.80
C GLY A 417 6.58 -21.35 -14.97
N GLN A 418 6.54 -22.16 -13.90
CA GLN A 418 5.38 -22.23 -13.01
C GLN A 418 5.07 -20.91 -12.29
N PHE A 419 6.08 -20.10 -11.98
CA PHE A 419 5.85 -18.76 -11.44
C PHE A 419 4.98 -17.91 -12.38
N TYR A 420 5.09 -18.09 -13.70
CA TYR A 420 4.22 -17.42 -14.67
C TYR A 420 2.87 -18.15 -14.82
N ASP A 421 2.90 -19.43 -15.17
CA ASP A 421 1.70 -20.20 -15.53
C ASP A 421 0.68 -20.31 -14.39
N VAL A 422 1.19 -20.43 -13.15
CA VAL A 422 0.37 -20.62 -11.95
C VAL A 422 0.40 -19.38 -11.06
N GLY A 423 1.60 -18.80 -10.87
CA GLY A 423 1.81 -17.67 -9.97
C GLY A 423 1.45 -16.31 -10.57
N GLY A 424 1.32 -16.20 -11.90
CA GLY A 424 1.12 -14.93 -12.60
C GLY A 424 2.31 -13.96 -12.49
N ARG A 425 3.52 -14.45 -12.20
CA ARG A 425 4.75 -13.68 -11.99
C ARG A 425 5.75 -13.90 -13.13
N LEU A 426 6.40 -12.82 -13.55
CA LEU A 426 7.44 -12.83 -14.58
C LEU A 426 8.80 -13.18 -13.95
N ALA A 427 8.98 -14.43 -13.52
CA ALA A 427 10.23 -14.89 -12.95
C ALA A 427 11.23 -15.26 -14.06
N TYR A 428 12.33 -14.51 -14.17
CA TYR A 428 13.36 -14.77 -15.19
C TYR A 428 14.74 -14.85 -14.58
N TYR A 429 15.55 -15.76 -15.11
CA TYR A 429 17.00 -15.67 -14.94
C TYR A 429 17.63 -14.82 -16.05
N VAL A 430 18.66 -14.05 -15.69
CA VAL A 430 19.22 -13.04 -16.58
C VAL A 430 20.50 -13.53 -17.23
N THR A 431 20.52 -13.46 -18.56
CA THR A 431 21.68 -13.77 -19.40
C THR A 431 22.22 -12.51 -20.08
N ASN A 432 23.40 -12.62 -20.67
CA ASN A 432 24.04 -11.55 -21.45
C ASN A 432 24.35 -10.24 -20.67
N LEU A 433 24.45 -10.32 -19.34
CA LEU A 433 25.01 -9.22 -18.55
C LEU A 433 26.51 -9.12 -18.78
N LYS A 434 26.96 -7.92 -19.15
CA LYS A 434 28.35 -7.65 -19.55
C LYS A 434 29.16 -7.25 -18.32
N LEU A 435 30.37 -7.80 -18.18
CA LEU A 435 31.31 -7.31 -17.17
C LEU A 435 31.95 -5.99 -17.65
N ALA A 436 31.18 -4.91 -17.60
CA ALA A 436 31.51 -3.55 -18.05
C ALA A 436 31.22 -2.53 -16.92
N PRO A 437 31.75 -1.30 -16.96
CA PRO A 437 31.48 -0.30 -15.92
C PRO A 437 29.96 -0.10 -15.69
N PRO A 438 29.49 0.01 -14.43
CA PRO A 438 30.28 0.12 -13.20
C PRO A 438 30.71 -1.23 -12.58
N PHE A 439 30.44 -2.37 -13.22
CA PHE A 439 30.74 -3.71 -12.69
C PHE A 439 32.10 -4.27 -13.10
N ALA A 440 32.82 -3.60 -14.02
CA ALA A 440 34.14 -4.00 -14.51
C ALA A 440 35.26 -3.82 -13.47
N THR A 441 35.14 -4.51 -12.34
CA THR A 441 36.09 -4.51 -11.24
C THR A 441 36.86 -5.82 -11.23
N SER A 442 38.17 -5.78 -10.99
CA SER A 442 38.99 -6.99 -10.85
C SER A 442 38.54 -7.81 -9.64
N ALA A 443 38.63 -9.14 -9.71
CA ALA A 443 38.39 -10.01 -8.56
C ALA A 443 39.33 -9.72 -7.37
N CYS A 444 40.50 -9.12 -7.62
CA CYS A 444 41.45 -8.68 -6.60
C CYS A 444 41.02 -7.41 -5.84
N ALA A 445 40.09 -6.64 -6.42
CA ALA A 445 39.60 -5.38 -5.85
C ALA A 445 38.19 -5.53 -5.22
N SER A 446 37.59 -6.71 -5.31
CA SER A 446 36.24 -6.99 -4.81
C SER A 446 36.28 -7.91 -3.60
N SER A 447 35.33 -7.75 -2.68
CA SER A 447 35.14 -8.68 -1.55
C SER A 447 34.54 -10.02 -1.98
N ALA A 448 33.90 -10.06 -3.16
CA ALA A 448 33.40 -11.26 -3.81
C ALA A 448 33.44 -11.09 -5.35
N SER A 449 33.53 -12.20 -6.08
CA SER A 449 33.49 -12.22 -7.54
C SER A 449 32.77 -13.46 -8.07
N ARG A 450 32.13 -13.33 -9.24
CA ARG A 450 31.38 -14.41 -9.89
C ARG A 450 32.12 -14.99 -11.08
N TRP A 451 32.12 -16.31 -11.17
CA TRP A 451 32.81 -17.06 -12.20
C TRP A 451 31.86 -18.04 -12.89
N ALA A 452 31.64 -17.88 -14.19
CA ALA A 452 30.85 -18.81 -14.99
C ALA A 452 31.68 -20.04 -15.38
N LYS A 453 31.07 -21.22 -15.31
CA LYS A 453 31.63 -22.48 -15.82
C LYS A 453 31.46 -22.51 -17.34
N VAL A 454 32.54 -22.31 -18.09
CA VAL A 454 32.51 -22.10 -19.55
C VAL A 454 33.10 -23.26 -20.37
N GLY A 455 33.53 -24.34 -19.71
CA GLY A 455 34.01 -25.55 -20.37
C GLY A 455 34.96 -26.37 -19.51
N GLU A 456 35.64 -27.32 -20.12
CA GLU A 456 36.65 -28.18 -19.48
C GLU A 456 37.99 -27.44 -19.31
N ALA A 457 38.70 -27.71 -18.22
CA ALA A 457 40.00 -27.11 -17.91
C ALA A 457 41.03 -27.30 -19.04
N ALA A 458 41.03 -28.47 -19.70
CA ALA A 458 41.95 -28.78 -20.80
C ALA A 458 41.80 -27.86 -22.02
N ALA A 459 40.63 -27.26 -22.21
CA ALA A 459 40.33 -26.32 -23.29
C ALA A 459 40.32 -24.86 -22.82
N CYS A 460 40.76 -24.58 -21.59
CA CYS A 460 40.67 -23.26 -21.01
C CYS A 460 41.70 -22.31 -21.61
N ALA A 461 41.23 -21.29 -22.34
CA ALA A 461 42.05 -20.17 -22.77
C ALA A 461 42.35 -19.24 -21.58
N GLU A 462 43.28 -19.66 -20.71
CA GLU A 462 43.60 -18.94 -19.48
C GLU A 462 44.17 -17.54 -19.74
N SER A 463 43.78 -16.60 -18.89
CA SER A 463 44.27 -15.23 -18.95
C SER A 463 45.65 -15.09 -18.31
N PRO A 464 46.45 -14.09 -18.72
CA PRO A 464 47.74 -13.83 -18.10
C PRO A 464 47.53 -13.30 -16.68
N ILE A 465 47.86 -14.13 -15.68
CA ILE A 465 47.82 -13.85 -14.24
C ILE A 465 49.15 -14.33 -13.65
N ASP A 466 49.75 -13.57 -12.72
CA ASP A 466 51.00 -13.99 -12.08
C ASP A 466 50.82 -15.28 -11.27
N ALA A 467 51.90 -16.04 -11.10
CA ALA A 467 51.83 -17.40 -10.55
C ALA A 467 51.24 -17.45 -9.13
N THR A 468 51.56 -16.49 -8.27
CA THR A 468 51.06 -16.45 -6.88
C THR A 468 49.58 -16.10 -6.86
N THR A 469 49.18 -15.04 -7.58
CA THR A 469 47.76 -14.66 -7.68
C THR A 469 46.93 -15.77 -8.32
N LYS A 470 47.46 -16.44 -9.36
CA LYS A 470 46.79 -17.58 -10.00
C LYS A 470 46.61 -18.74 -9.04
N ALA A 471 47.62 -19.10 -8.25
CA ALA A 471 47.51 -20.14 -7.25
C ALA A 471 46.43 -19.83 -6.20
N ASN A 472 46.35 -18.58 -5.74
CA ASN A 472 45.31 -18.14 -4.79
C ASN A 472 43.91 -18.17 -5.43
N LEU A 473 43.78 -17.76 -6.69
CA LEU A 473 42.51 -17.82 -7.43
C LEU A 473 42.04 -19.27 -7.62
N VAL A 474 42.92 -20.17 -8.04
CA VAL A 474 42.60 -21.58 -8.22
C VAL A 474 42.19 -22.21 -6.90
N ALA A 475 42.94 -21.95 -5.82
CA ALA A 475 42.57 -22.42 -4.48
C ALA A 475 41.20 -21.90 -4.02
N ALA A 476 40.85 -20.65 -4.34
CA ALA A 476 39.54 -20.09 -4.02
C ALA A 476 38.41 -20.75 -4.84
N LEU A 477 38.64 -21.03 -6.13
CA LEU A 477 37.66 -21.70 -7.01
C LEU A 477 37.44 -23.16 -6.61
N GLU A 478 38.51 -23.90 -6.31
CA GLU A 478 38.43 -25.31 -5.89
C GLU A 478 37.90 -25.45 -4.46
N GLY A 479 38.16 -24.47 -3.59
CA GLY A 479 37.67 -24.42 -2.22
C GLY A 479 36.26 -23.88 -2.06
N ALA A 480 35.64 -23.36 -3.11
CA ALA A 480 34.27 -22.84 -3.06
C ALA A 480 33.26 -23.97 -2.87
N ALA A 481 32.57 -23.97 -1.74
CA ALA A 481 31.46 -24.89 -1.47
C ALA A 481 30.17 -24.42 -2.18
N ASP A 482 30.25 -24.24 -3.51
CA ASP A 482 29.17 -23.72 -4.35
C ASP A 482 28.74 -24.79 -5.37
N ALA A 483 27.58 -25.40 -5.11
CA ALA A 483 27.04 -26.50 -5.92
C ALA A 483 26.38 -26.03 -7.22
N ASN A 484 26.26 -24.72 -7.47
CA ASN A 484 25.56 -24.20 -8.64
C ASN A 484 26.21 -24.71 -9.95
N PRO A 485 25.43 -25.27 -10.90
CA PRO A 485 25.99 -25.88 -12.11
C PRO A 485 26.50 -24.87 -13.16
N TYR A 486 26.11 -23.60 -13.09
CA TYR A 486 26.43 -22.59 -14.11
C TYR A 486 27.48 -21.58 -13.65
N VAL A 487 27.45 -21.20 -12.37
CA VAL A 487 28.32 -20.17 -11.80
C VAL A 487 28.92 -20.62 -10.47
N THR A 488 29.97 -19.93 -10.05
CA THR A 488 30.58 -20.10 -8.73
C THR A 488 30.96 -18.73 -8.21
N ASP A 489 30.50 -18.41 -7.01
CA ASP A 489 30.88 -17.17 -6.32
C ASP A 489 32.04 -17.46 -5.35
N ILE A 490 33.10 -16.67 -5.42
CA ILE A 490 34.25 -16.75 -4.52
C ILE A 490 34.43 -15.46 -3.74
N GLY A 491 34.95 -15.56 -2.51
CA GLY A 491 35.32 -14.41 -1.69
C GLY A 491 36.55 -13.67 -2.22
N ALA A 492 37.08 -12.76 -1.40
CA ALA A 492 38.25 -11.95 -1.75
C ALA A 492 39.48 -12.83 -2.05
N VAL A 493 40.13 -12.57 -3.19
CA VAL A 493 41.36 -13.26 -3.60
C VAL A 493 42.57 -12.44 -3.19
N ALA A 494 43.52 -13.07 -2.50
CA ALA A 494 44.81 -12.43 -2.19
C ALA A 494 45.62 -12.27 -3.49
N CYS A 495 45.91 -11.02 -3.85
CA CYS A 495 46.58 -10.69 -5.11
C CYS A 495 47.82 -9.81 -4.89
N ALA A 496 48.76 -9.88 -5.83
CA ALA A 496 49.93 -8.99 -5.83
C ALA A 496 49.55 -7.51 -5.96
N THR A 497 48.51 -7.20 -6.75
CA THR A 497 47.92 -5.87 -6.90
C THR A 497 46.40 -5.97 -7.05
N SER A 498 45.68 -4.87 -6.85
CA SER A 498 44.22 -4.81 -7.01
C SER A 498 43.72 -5.03 -8.44
N ALA A 499 44.61 -5.03 -9.44
CA ALA A 499 44.28 -5.28 -10.85
C ALA A 499 44.95 -6.55 -11.41
N ALA A 500 45.56 -7.38 -10.56
CA ALA A 500 46.36 -8.53 -11.00
C ALA A 500 45.53 -9.61 -11.71
N ILE A 501 44.22 -9.68 -11.46
CA ILE A 501 43.29 -10.49 -12.24
C ILE A 501 42.57 -9.57 -13.24
N PRO A 502 42.80 -9.71 -14.56
CA PRO A 502 42.08 -8.91 -15.55
C PRO A 502 40.56 -9.06 -15.43
N VAL A 503 39.83 -7.99 -15.75
CA VAL A 503 38.37 -8.06 -15.88
C VAL A 503 38.04 -9.03 -17.02
N GLY A 504 37.15 -9.99 -16.78
CA GLY A 504 36.81 -11.04 -17.75
C GLY A 504 37.84 -12.16 -17.85
N ALA A 505 38.79 -12.24 -16.90
CA ALA A 505 39.81 -13.27 -16.89
C ALA A 505 39.23 -14.70 -16.88
N ARG A 506 39.99 -15.63 -17.46
CA ARG A 506 39.71 -17.06 -17.45
C ARG A 506 40.79 -17.83 -16.69
N ALA A 507 40.39 -18.83 -15.93
CA ALA A 507 41.28 -19.69 -15.16
C ALA A 507 40.78 -21.14 -15.16
N ALA A 508 41.69 -22.10 -15.25
CA ALA A 508 41.40 -23.52 -15.09
C ALA A 508 41.54 -23.92 -13.61
N ALA A 509 40.53 -24.58 -13.05
CA ALA A 509 40.50 -25.04 -11.66
C ALA A 509 39.59 -26.28 -11.53
N GLY A 510 39.97 -27.29 -10.76
CA GLY A 510 39.10 -28.44 -10.45
C GLY A 510 38.56 -29.21 -11.66
N GLY A 511 39.29 -29.23 -12.79
CA GLY A 511 38.82 -29.84 -14.04
C GLY A 511 37.91 -28.96 -14.90
N GLN A 512 37.52 -27.77 -14.43
CA GLN A 512 36.65 -26.84 -15.14
C GLN A 512 37.42 -25.56 -15.57
N CYS A 513 36.93 -24.93 -16.64
CA CYS A 513 37.33 -23.60 -17.06
C CYS A 513 36.32 -22.58 -16.55
N PHE A 514 36.81 -21.61 -15.81
CA PHE A 514 36.02 -20.54 -15.23
C PHE A 514 36.30 -19.23 -15.96
N ALA A 515 35.25 -18.41 -16.16
CA ALA A 515 35.37 -17.05 -16.68
C ALA A 515 34.79 -16.05 -15.66
N HIS A 516 35.54 -15.01 -15.34
CA HIS A 516 35.06 -13.91 -14.51
C HIS A 516 33.95 -13.15 -15.25
N VAL A 517 32.75 -13.10 -14.68
CA VAL A 517 31.55 -12.54 -15.32
C VAL A 517 30.88 -11.51 -14.42
N HIS A 518 29.84 -10.84 -14.95
CA HIS A 518 29.04 -9.92 -14.17
C HIS A 518 28.50 -10.61 -12.90
N PRO A 519 28.54 -9.95 -11.72
CA PRO A 519 28.12 -10.54 -10.44
C PRO A 519 26.64 -10.97 -10.36
N HIS A 520 25.82 -10.62 -11.37
CA HIS A 520 24.38 -10.93 -11.41
C HIS A 520 24.03 -11.82 -12.60
N LEU A 521 25.02 -12.27 -13.39
CA LEU A 521 24.78 -13.20 -14.48
C LEU A 521 24.21 -14.50 -13.90
N TYR A 522 23.11 -15.01 -14.47
CA TYR A 522 22.32 -16.15 -13.97
C TYR A 522 21.60 -15.92 -12.64
N ASN A 523 21.49 -14.69 -12.13
CA ASN A 523 20.51 -14.41 -11.08
C ASN A 523 19.10 -14.50 -11.64
N ALA A 524 18.19 -15.08 -10.86
CA ALA A 524 16.75 -15.08 -11.08
C ALA A 524 16.10 -13.94 -10.30
N TYR A 525 15.20 -13.22 -10.97
CA TYR A 525 14.47 -12.09 -10.42
C TYR A 525 12.99 -12.13 -10.81
N ASP A 526 12.18 -11.47 -10.00
CA ASP A 526 10.79 -11.17 -10.30
C ASP A 526 10.68 -9.88 -11.15
N PHE A 527 10.58 -10.00 -12.47
CA PHE A 527 10.48 -8.86 -13.41
C PHE A 527 9.08 -8.27 -13.52
N THR A 528 8.16 -8.82 -12.75
CA THR A 528 6.77 -8.41 -12.62
C THR A 528 6.65 -6.91 -12.44
N TYR A 529 7.22 -6.34 -11.39
CA TYR A 529 7.13 -4.88 -11.19
C TYR A 529 7.80 -4.09 -12.33
N TRP A 530 8.94 -4.57 -12.80
CA TRP A 530 9.69 -3.92 -13.87
C TRP A 530 8.93 -3.84 -15.19
N SER A 531 8.13 -4.85 -15.54
CA SER A 531 7.34 -4.83 -16.77
C SER A 531 6.38 -3.63 -16.83
N ALA A 532 5.80 -3.25 -15.69
CA ALA A 532 4.87 -2.13 -15.62
C ALA A 532 5.53 -0.76 -15.80
N ILE A 533 6.80 -0.62 -15.39
CA ILE A 533 7.52 0.67 -15.41
C ILE A 533 8.64 0.73 -16.45
N HIS A 534 8.84 -0.32 -17.23
CA HIS A 534 9.92 -0.40 -18.19
C HIS A 534 9.79 0.70 -19.26
N PRO A 535 10.82 1.55 -19.48
CA PRO A 535 10.73 2.65 -20.44
C PRO A 535 10.44 2.23 -21.88
N GLY A 536 10.76 0.98 -22.24
CA GLY A 536 10.45 0.41 -23.56
C GLY A 536 9.04 -0.17 -23.68
N GLY A 537 8.22 -0.06 -22.64
CA GLY A 537 6.88 -0.64 -22.54
C GLY A 537 6.87 -2.08 -21.99
N MET A 538 5.68 -2.49 -21.54
CA MET A 538 5.44 -3.78 -20.87
C MET A 538 5.70 -4.99 -21.77
N ALA A 539 5.29 -4.93 -23.03
CA ALA A 539 5.48 -6.01 -23.99
C ALA A 539 6.96 -6.41 -24.17
N LYS A 540 7.89 -5.46 -23.93
CA LYS A 540 9.33 -5.77 -23.96
C LYS A 540 9.77 -6.66 -22.81
N ILE A 541 8.96 -6.80 -21.77
CA ILE A 541 9.23 -7.65 -20.61
C ILE A 541 8.34 -8.90 -20.56
N THR A 542 7.10 -8.84 -21.05
CA THR A 542 6.19 -10.00 -21.04
C THR A 542 6.46 -11.00 -22.16
N GLN A 543 7.05 -10.55 -23.28
CA GLN A 543 7.30 -11.37 -24.48
C GLN A 543 8.00 -12.72 -24.21
N TRP A 544 8.88 -12.81 -23.20
CA TRP A 544 9.61 -14.04 -22.89
C TRP A 544 8.67 -15.08 -22.27
N ALA A 545 7.98 -14.72 -21.18
CA ALA A 545 7.01 -15.60 -20.55
C ALA A 545 5.85 -15.98 -21.49
N GLU A 546 5.33 -15.02 -22.27
CA GLU A 546 4.29 -15.27 -23.29
C GLU A 546 4.74 -16.27 -24.37
N SER A 547 6.05 -16.40 -24.59
CA SER A 547 6.66 -17.37 -25.51
C SER A 547 7.14 -18.65 -24.80
N GLY A 548 6.82 -18.84 -23.52
CA GLY A 548 7.27 -19.97 -22.70
C GLY A 548 8.77 -19.94 -22.33
N LEU A 549 9.42 -18.79 -22.43
CA LEU A 549 10.83 -18.60 -22.10
C LEU A 549 10.99 -18.02 -20.69
N VAL A 550 11.95 -18.55 -19.94
CA VAL A 550 12.31 -18.09 -18.59
C VAL A 550 13.67 -17.39 -18.52
N ALA A 551 14.35 -17.30 -19.67
CA ALA A 551 15.63 -16.60 -19.83
C ALA A 551 15.39 -15.20 -20.38
N LEU A 552 15.67 -14.18 -19.58
CA LEU A 552 15.72 -12.81 -20.06
C LEU A 552 17.13 -12.53 -20.58
N ASN A 553 17.26 -12.37 -21.89
CA ASN A 553 18.51 -11.96 -22.53
C ASN A 553 18.64 -10.44 -22.47
N PHE A 554 19.58 -9.94 -21.65
CA PHE A 554 19.82 -8.51 -21.53
C PHE A 554 20.30 -7.93 -22.87
N PRO A 555 19.62 -6.94 -23.47
CA PRO A 555 19.93 -6.48 -24.81
C PRO A 555 21.35 -5.93 -24.97
N GLU A 556 22.00 -6.26 -26.09
CA GLU A 556 23.34 -5.75 -26.40
C GLU A 556 23.37 -4.23 -26.57
N THR A 557 22.27 -3.61 -26.98
CA THR A 557 22.15 -2.16 -27.13
C THR A 557 22.07 -1.41 -25.80
N HIS A 558 21.85 -2.11 -24.69
CA HIS A 558 21.87 -1.51 -23.36
C HIS A 558 23.29 -1.49 -22.76
N ASP A 559 23.65 -0.35 -22.18
CA ASP A 559 24.79 -0.21 -21.28
C ASP A 559 24.49 -0.84 -19.90
N MET A 560 25.53 -1.04 -19.08
CA MET A 560 25.37 -1.64 -17.75
C MET A 560 24.91 -0.65 -16.68
N PHE A 561 24.92 0.67 -16.93
CA PHE A 561 24.34 1.63 -15.99
C PHE A 561 22.83 1.46 -15.91
N ARG A 562 22.17 1.15 -17.03
CA ARG A 562 20.73 0.79 -17.03
C ARG A 562 20.41 -0.37 -16.10
N TRP A 563 21.27 -1.38 -16.04
CA TRP A 563 21.10 -2.49 -15.09
C TRP A 563 21.40 -2.04 -13.66
N PHE A 564 22.54 -1.36 -13.45
CA PHE A 564 22.97 -0.85 -12.14
C PHE A 564 21.92 0.02 -11.46
N ASP A 565 21.34 0.97 -12.19
CA ASP A 565 20.38 1.95 -11.66
C ASP A 565 19.03 1.30 -11.30
N ASN A 566 18.70 0.14 -11.90
CA ASN A 566 17.35 -0.43 -11.83
C ASN A 566 17.26 -1.80 -11.16
N VAL A 567 18.38 -2.52 -10.97
CA VAL A 567 18.35 -3.87 -10.37
C VAL A 567 17.78 -3.88 -8.95
N ALA A 568 17.88 -2.77 -8.21
CA ALA A 568 17.27 -2.63 -6.89
C ALA A 568 15.73 -2.69 -6.90
N ASN A 569 15.10 -2.49 -8.07
CA ASN A 569 13.65 -2.61 -8.24
C ASN A 569 13.20 -4.05 -8.51
N LEU A 570 14.14 -4.99 -8.66
CA LEU A 570 13.87 -6.39 -8.98
C LEU A 570 13.98 -7.25 -7.71
N PRO A 571 12.86 -7.81 -7.19
CA PRO A 571 12.94 -8.80 -6.12
C PRO A 571 13.80 -9.98 -6.56
N TYR A 572 14.84 -10.27 -5.77
CA TYR A 572 15.76 -11.36 -6.02
C TYR A 572 15.17 -12.70 -5.56
N LEU A 573 15.22 -13.72 -6.41
CA LEU A 573 14.70 -15.05 -6.13
C LEU A 573 15.82 -16.05 -5.77
N GLY A 574 17.01 -15.86 -6.34
CA GLY A 574 18.17 -16.74 -6.17
C GLY A 574 19.02 -16.81 -7.43
N ARG A 575 19.94 -17.77 -7.53
CA ARG A 575 20.69 -18.04 -8.78
C ARG A 575 20.07 -19.21 -9.50
N PHE A 576 20.00 -19.14 -10.83
CA PHE A 576 19.53 -20.23 -11.66
C PHE A 576 20.37 -21.48 -11.39
N GLY A 577 19.71 -22.60 -11.11
CA GLY A 577 20.31 -23.88 -10.70
C GLY A 577 20.57 -24.05 -9.20
N ASP A 578 20.35 -23.03 -8.36
CA ASP A 578 20.39 -23.20 -6.89
C ASP A 578 19.09 -23.83 -6.37
N GLU A 579 19.18 -24.49 -5.22
CA GLU A 579 18.03 -24.78 -4.37
C GLU A 579 17.78 -23.60 -3.42
N VAL A 580 16.54 -23.13 -3.37
CA VAL A 580 16.09 -22.08 -2.45
C VAL A 580 14.88 -22.55 -1.67
N GLU A 581 14.74 -22.10 -0.43
CA GLU A 581 13.56 -22.41 0.37
C GLU A 581 12.41 -21.49 -0.04
N TYR A 582 11.23 -22.06 -0.32
CA TYR A 582 10.07 -21.28 -0.78
C TYR A 582 9.69 -20.14 0.16
N LEU A 583 9.76 -20.39 1.47
CA LEU A 583 9.51 -19.40 2.52
C LEU A 583 10.55 -18.26 2.58
N SER A 584 11.73 -18.46 1.99
CA SER A 584 12.77 -17.44 1.90
C SER A 584 12.58 -16.48 0.73
N LEU A 585 11.70 -16.82 -0.23
CA LEU A 585 11.40 -15.98 -1.37
C LEU A 585 10.67 -14.69 -0.95
N PRO A 586 10.70 -13.63 -1.77
CA PRO A 586 9.84 -12.47 -1.55
C PRO A 586 8.36 -12.86 -1.44
N SER A 587 7.60 -12.21 -0.56
CA SER A 587 6.17 -12.49 -0.36
C SER A 587 5.34 -12.33 -1.64
N SER A 588 5.78 -11.51 -2.60
CA SER A 588 5.14 -11.42 -3.92
C SER A 588 5.18 -12.73 -4.71
N ALA A 589 6.21 -13.56 -4.51
CA ALA A 589 6.39 -14.86 -5.15
C ALA A 589 5.72 -16.01 -4.37
N GLN A 590 5.30 -15.77 -3.12
CA GLN A 590 4.69 -16.78 -2.25
C GLN A 590 3.15 -16.85 -2.40
N SER A 591 2.64 -17.17 -3.58
CA SER A 591 1.20 -17.37 -3.79
C SER A 591 0.74 -18.78 -3.43
N ARG A 592 -0.49 -18.93 -2.94
CA ARG A 592 -1.06 -20.26 -2.62
C ARG A 592 -1.03 -21.21 -3.82
N ALA A 593 -1.39 -20.71 -5.00
CA ALA A 593 -1.39 -21.50 -6.22
C ALA A 593 0.03 -21.99 -6.56
N MET A 594 1.04 -21.13 -6.42
CA MET A 594 2.43 -21.53 -6.60
C MET A 594 2.86 -22.57 -5.57
N ALA A 595 2.49 -22.39 -4.30
CA ALA A 595 2.78 -23.35 -3.26
C ALA A 595 2.12 -24.73 -3.52
N ASP A 596 0.91 -24.76 -4.07
CA ASP A 596 0.25 -26.01 -4.46
C ASP A 596 1.02 -26.71 -5.59
N ALA A 597 1.36 -25.95 -6.63
CA ALA A 597 2.07 -26.45 -7.80
C ALA A 597 3.45 -27.05 -7.48
N ILE A 598 4.14 -26.53 -6.47
CA ILE A 598 5.43 -27.05 -6.02
C ILE A 598 5.34 -28.01 -4.81
N GLY A 599 4.13 -28.32 -4.35
CA GLY A 599 3.91 -29.18 -3.18
C GLY A 599 4.35 -28.56 -1.84
N ALA A 600 4.51 -27.24 -1.79
CA ALA A 600 4.83 -26.49 -0.58
C ALA A 600 3.62 -26.14 0.28
N LEU A 601 2.40 -26.47 -0.11
CA LEU A 601 1.27 -26.36 0.80
C LEU A 601 1.44 -27.36 1.95
N ALA A 602 1.54 -26.85 3.17
CA ALA A 602 1.28 -27.67 4.34
C ALA A 602 -0.14 -28.19 4.19
N LEU A 603 -0.28 -29.51 4.14
CA LEU A 603 -1.58 -30.16 4.10
C LEU A 603 -2.46 -29.52 5.16
N VAL A 604 -3.65 -29.09 4.73
CA VAL A 604 -4.74 -28.63 5.59
C VAL A 604 -4.77 -29.49 6.84
N SER A 605 -4.24 -28.99 7.96
CA SER A 605 -4.43 -29.69 9.21
C SER A 605 -5.92 -29.57 9.49
N ALA A 606 -6.64 -30.69 9.52
CA ALA A 606 -8.01 -30.73 10.02
C ALA A 606 -8.09 -30.33 11.52
N GLU A 607 -6.94 -30.11 12.16
CA GLU A 607 -6.82 -29.64 13.52
C GLU A 607 -7.27 -28.17 13.64
N PRO A 608 -8.15 -27.87 14.61
CA PRO A 608 -8.55 -26.50 14.88
C PRO A 608 -7.36 -25.65 15.34
N PHE A 609 -7.13 -24.53 14.66
CA PHE A 609 -6.13 -23.53 15.06
C PHE A 609 -6.82 -22.29 15.64
N GLU A 610 -6.07 -21.47 16.39
CA GLU A 610 -6.57 -20.18 16.88
C GLU A 610 -6.43 -19.13 15.77
N ALA A 611 -7.56 -18.62 15.28
CA ALA A 611 -7.64 -17.55 14.30
C ALA A 611 -8.00 -16.24 14.98
N CYS A 612 -7.26 -15.19 14.67
CA CYS A 612 -7.50 -13.84 15.19
C CYS A 612 -7.56 -12.83 14.04
N GLY A 613 -8.58 -11.97 14.08
CA GLY A 613 -8.64 -10.76 13.26
C GLY A 613 -7.95 -9.56 13.89
N SER A 614 -7.89 -8.44 13.16
CA SER A 614 -7.34 -7.17 13.63
C SER A 614 -8.41 -6.06 13.60
N PRO A 615 -8.45 -5.14 14.58
CA PRO A 615 -9.35 -4.01 14.53
C PRO A 615 -9.21 -3.21 13.23
N GLY A 616 -10.31 -3.06 12.51
CA GLY A 616 -10.41 -2.24 11.30
C GLY A 616 -9.69 -2.80 10.07
N GLU A 617 -9.30 -4.07 10.07
CA GLU A 617 -8.80 -4.78 8.89
C GLU A 617 -9.94 -5.27 8.00
N VAL A 618 -10.78 -4.33 7.57
CA VAL A 618 -11.98 -4.57 6.77
C VAL A 618 -11.65 -4.73 5.28
N GLU A 619 -12.51 -5.42 4.54
CA GLU A 619 -12.50 -5.37 3.08
C GLU A 619 -12.79 -3.95 2.55
N ASN A 620 -12.27 -3.62 1.36
CA ASN A 620 -12.59 -2.36 0.70
C ASN A 620 -14.03 -2.34 0.19
N GLU A 621 -14.66 -1.15 0.14
CA GLU A 621 -16.03 -0.96 -0.38
C GLU A 621 -15.96 -0.25 -1.74
N PRO A 622 -16.02 -0.98 -2.87
CA PRO A 622 -15.77 -0.38 -4.20
C PRO A 622 -16.73 0.75 -4.56
N ALA A 623 -17.96 0.74 -4.02
CA ALA A 623 -18.95 1.79 -4.20
C ALA A 623 -18.50 3.14 -3.61
N ARG A 624 -17.56 3.16 -2.65
CA ARG A 624 -16.99 4.41 -2.10
C ARG A 624 -15.90 5.01 -2.97
N GLY A 625 -15.50 4.34 -4.04
CA GLY A 625 -14.44 4.76 -4.95
C GLY A 625 -13.03 4.68 -4.34
N HIS A 626 -12.04 4.97 -5.18
CA HIS A 626 -10.63 4.99 -4.81
C HIS A 626 -10.18 6.41 -4.45
N LYS A 627 -10.11 6.71 -3.14
CA LYS A 627 -9.78 8.05 -2.62
C LYS A 627 -8.41 8.13 -1.95
N TYR A 628 -7.82 7.00 -1.60
CA TYR A 628 -6.50 6.95 -0.95
C TYR A 628 -5.58 5.97 -1.65
N ALA A 629 -4.38 6.47 -1.97
CA ALA A 629 -3.28 5.71 -2.55
C ALA A 629 -2.81 4.59 -1.62
N SER A 630 -2.24 3.55 -2.20
CA SER A 630 -1.67 2.43 -1.46
C SER A 630 -0.55 1.77 -2.24
N TRP A 631 0.51 1.38 -1.55
CA TRP A 631 1.62 0.70 -2.20
C TRP A 631 1.18 -0.67 -2.69
N MET A 632 1.14 -0.82 -4.01
CA MET A 632 0.80 -2.06 -4.71
C MET A 632 2.05 -2.86 -5.09
N ALA A 633 3.20 -2.21 -5.12
CA ALA A 633 4.53 -2.79 -5.32
C ALA A 633 5.60 -1.81 -4.77
N LEU A 634 6.88 -2.17 -4.89
CA LEU A 634 8.03 -1.41 -4.34
C LEU A 634 8.03 0.07 -4.70
N ALA A 635 7.60 0.44 -5.92
CA ALA A 635 7.51 1.84 -6.33
C ALA A 635 6.17 2.23 -7.00
N GLU A 636 5.15 1.36 -6.96
CA GLU A 636 3.80 1.68 -7.42
C GLU A 636 2.87 2.03 -6.25
N ALA A 637 2.40 3.28 -6.21
CA ALA A 637 1.62 3.79 -5.09
C ALA A 637 0.11 3.72 -5.30
N GLY A 638 -0.38 3.10 -6.39
CA GLY A 638 -1.81 3.06 -6.70
C GLY A 638 -2.41 4.46 -6.62
N ALA A 639 -1.67 5.46 -7.12
CA ALA A 639 -2.07 6.85 -7.09
C ALA A 639 -2.63 7.30 -8.44
N ALA A 640 -2.46 6.47 -9.47
CA ALA A 640 -3.16 6.62 -10.73
C ALA A 640 -4.67 6.50 -10.48
N GLU A 641 -5.45 7.42 -11.06
CA GLU A 641 -6.92 7.42 -11.00
C GLU A 641 -7.56 7.63 -9.61
N LEU A 642 -6.93 8.42 -8.72
CA LEU A 642 -7.61 8.87 -7.50
C LEU A 642 -8.78 9.79 -7.84
N TYR A 643 -9.97 9.48 -7.30
CA TYR A 643 -11.19 10.29 -7.48
C TYR A 643 -11.29 11.46 -6.50
N ALA A 644 -10.25 11.65 -5.69
CA ALA A 644 -10.13 12.77 -4.79
C ALA A 644 -8.71 13.35 -4.88
N PRO A 645 -8.54 14.68 -4.74
CA PRO A 645 -7.23 15.28 -4.55
C PRO A 645 -6.52 14.59 -3.39
N TYR A 646 -5.28 14.18 -3.61
CA TYR A 646 -4.50 13.43 -2.64
C TYR A 646 -3.08 13.96 -2.55
N GLU A 647 -2.67 14.35 -1.35
CA GLU A 647 -1.31 14.76 -1.07
C GLU A 647 -0.54 13.58 -0.46
N ARG A 648 0.32 12.97 -1.27
CA ARG A 648 1.04 11.74 -0.90
C ARG A 648 1.82 11.84 0.41
N ALA A 649 2.47 12.98 0.67
CA ALA A 649 3.21 13.22 1.91
C ALA A 649 2.29 13.27 3.15
N ASN A 650 1.01 13.60 2.98
CA ASN A 650 0.06 13.83 4.04
C ASN A 650 -1.11 12.83 4.05
N GLY A 651 -1.04 11.71 3.32
CA GLY A 651 -2.16 10.77 3.19
C GLY A 651 -2.75 10.30 4.53
N LYS A 652 -1.90 10.00 5.52
CA LYS A 652 -2.34 9.65 6.89
C LYS A 652 -3.09 10.81 7.56
N ARG A 653 -2.60 12.04 7.40
CA ARG A 653 -3.23 13.25 7.92
C ARG A 653 -4.58 13.49 7.24
N MET A 654 -4.72 13.22 5.95
CA MET A 654 -5.99 13.34 5.25
C MET A 654 -7.05 12.37 5.80
N VAL A 655 -6.67 11.11 6.08
CA VAL A 655 -7.57 10.15 6.75
C VAL A 655 -7.95 10.67 8.13
N HIS A 656 -6.97 11.08 8.94
CA HIS A 656 -7.22 11.61 10.28
C HIS A 656 -8.14 12.84 10.25
N THR A 657 -7.91 13.80 9.38
CA THR A 657 -8.74 15.00 9.26
C THR A 657 -10.19 14.66 8.89
N ASN A 658 -10.41 13.72 7.96
CA ASN A 658 -11.78 13.31 7.63
C ASN A 658 -12.46 12.61 8.81
N VAL A 659 -11.77 11.70 9.49
CA VAL A 659 -12.33 11.02 10.66
C VAL A 659 -12.61 12.03 11.79
N ALA A 660 -11.65 12.90 12.11
CA ALA A 660 -11.78 13.91 13.15
C ALA A 660 -12.94 14.88 12.91
N LEU A 661 -13.24 15.24 11.66
CA LEU A 661 -14.31 16.18 11.32
C LEU A 661 -15.70 15.55 11.25
N TYR A 662 -15.81 14.27 10.86
CA TYR A 662 -17.08 13.66 10.49
C TYR A 662 -17.49 12.45 11.33
N ALA A 663 -16.60 11.88 12.13
CA ALA A 663 -16.94 10.77 13.00
C ALA A 663 -17.86 11.21 14.14
N GLU A 664 -18.81 10.36 14.52
CA GLU A 664 -19.76 10.66 15.61
C GLU A 664 -19.13 10.43 17.00
N ASP A 665 -18.14 9.54 17.11
CA ASP A 665 -17.39 9.20 18.32
C ASP A 665 -16.26 10.21 18.62
N GLN A 666 -16.60 11.50 18.58
CA GLN A 666 -15.67 12.63 18.70
C GLN A 666 -14.74 12.55 19.92
N LEU A 667 -15.25 12.10 21.07
CA LEU A 667 -14.42 11.94 22.26
C LEU A 667 -13.28 10.92 22.04
N ARG A 668 -13.57 9.80 21.38
CA ARG A 668 -12.57 8.77 21.09
C ARG A 668 -11.51 9.30 20.15
N GLN A 669 -11.95 10.00 19.10
CA GLN A 669 -11.04 10.62 18.14
C GLN A 669 -10.15 11.68 18.79
N ARG A 670 -10.68 12.42 19.77
CA ARG A 670 -9.93 13.47 20.48
C ARG A 670 -8.88 12.93 21.45
N VAL A 671 -9.13 11.75 22.04
CA VAL A 671 -8.23 11.08 22.98
C VAL A 671 -7.12 10.30 22.27
N ALA A 672 -7.42 9.73 21.10
CA ALA A 672 -6.47 9.03 20.24
C ALA A 672 -5.46 9.98 19.58
#